data_AF-A0AAN7HFF8-F1
#
_entry.id   AF-A0AAN7HFF8-F1
#
_cell.length_a   1.000
_cell.length_b   1.000
_cell.length_c   1.000
_cell.angle_alpha   90.00
_cell.angle_beta   90.00
_cell.angle_gamma   90.00
#
_symmetry.space_group_name_H-M   'P 1'
#
loop_
_entity.id
_entity.type
_entity.pdbx_description
1 polymer ?
#
loop_
_entity_poly.entity_id
_entity_poly.type
_entity_poly.pdbx_seq_one_letter_code
_entity_poly.pdbx_strand_id
1 'polypeptide(L)'
;MLRSTLFLAFLLGGALSSPTSSNPHCKGGNCGGVEEGEECDLGLENGKPGSTCTHDCKKCGPVCGNGEVEDGEECDEGDDNGAPGSTCSKDCKNITECGNGKLEPGEECDLGHDNGKPNSGCTTDCKTCPVCGNGQVEAGEECDEGESNGTPKSTCSKDCKRTSECGNGKLEPGEECDLGKSNGEPNSGCTTECKKCPVCGNGQLEDGEECDAGDNNGKPDSGCSQECKKVPVCICGNSRVEEGEECDLGKDNGKPGSGCTAECKKVPVCICGNGKVEEGEECDLGEANGKPNSGCSKDCKTTSVCGNGKIEPGEECDAGPHNGAYNSGCASDCTICGYCGDGIVDHRQEECDLGWEINGSPGASCSANCTTANVPCGECGDGIVQPGEQCDDGEKNGKHGWRCGKDCKWASGGPVCGNGVSEWPEECDDGADLNGTPASHCTRNCTLKEPCGLPRPPVCGNGVVEYPDEECDDGYLNGMPGSNCTTECRHKRGCSHKGCHGGVDGGGGGNGGQTDPPPRCGDGKVDASAGEECDEGDSNNGKDWSACTASCKKKGGEDENGDDTTSPGGGGGHGGGGGHCETCNPNPFFNKCTITTSCIEAPHKQNYCACRAGYRANGLLPTDQRQFRLKFPGQEYRVFVAPGIECDTLCTNPHPGPESCQEVPVREDC
;
A
#
# COMPACT_ATOMS: atom_id res chain seq x y z
N MET A 1 17.18 3.07 24.72
CA MET A 1 17.64 1.78 24.17
C MET A 1 16.80 0.67 24.79
N LEU A 2 16.29 -0.20 23.91
CA LEU A 2 15.76 -1.58 24.03
C LEU A 2 15.57 -2.18 25.44
N ARG A 3 14.37 -2.67 25.79
CA ARG A 3 13.75 -3.99 25.45
C ARG A 3 14.54 -5.23 25.91
N SER A 4 13.84 -6.07 26.71
CA SER A 4 13.96 -7.54 26.84
C SER A 4 15.28 -8.09 27.41
N THR A 5 15.34 -9.10 28.28
CA THR A 5 14.49 -10.30 28.45
C THR A 5 14.76 -10.96 29.81
N LEU A 6 13.78 -11.76 30.22
CA LEU A 6 13.60 -12.63 31.38
C LEU A 6 14.71 -13.70 31.61
N PHE A 7 15.06 -14.01 32.88
CA PHE A 7 15.32 -15.36 33.44
C PHE A 7 15.86 -15.26 34.89
N LEU A 8 15.11 -15.74 35.91
CA LEU A 8 15.53 -16.78 36.88
C LEU A 8 14.51 -16.98 38.05
N ALA A 9 14.03 -18.22 38.18
CA ALA A 9 13.71 -19.05 39.36
C ALA A 9 13.25 -18.44 40.70
N PHE A 10 12.18 -19.01 41.32
CA PHE A 10 12.15 -19.43 42.75
C PHE A 10 10.91 -20.30 43.10
N LEU A 11 11.17 -21.57 43.45
CA LEU A 11 10.63 -22.49 44.50
C LEU A 11 9.14 -22.58 44.92
N LEU A 12 8.62 -23.82 44.76
CA LEU A 12 7.91 -24.75 45.69
C LEU A 12 6.73 -24.29 46.59
N GLY A 13 5.64 -25.08 46.49
CA GLY A 13 4.88 -25.54 47.67
C GLY A 13 3.41 -25.95 47.45
N GLY A 14 3.12 -27.27 47.48
CA GLY A 14 1.86 -27.81 48.03
C GLY A 14 1.01 -28.74 47.14
N ALA A 15 1.00 -30.05 47.43
CA ALA A 15 -0.16 -30.94 47.22
C ALA A 15 -0.12 -32.16 48.17
N LEU A 16 -1.32 -32.59 48.58
CA LEU A 16 -1.68 -33.43 49.73
C LEU A 16 -1.56 -34.97 49.54
N SER A 17 -1.49 -35.65 50.68
CA SER A 17 -1.53 -37.09 51.04
C SER A 17 -2.78 -37.86 50.60
N SER A 18 -2.73 -39.19 50.34
CA SER A 18 -3.02 -40.29 51.30
C SER A 18 -3.06 -41.71 50.62
N PRO A 19 -3.13 -42.86 51.35
CA PRO A 19 -2.23 -44.01 51.18
C PRO A 19 -2.79 -45.37 50.64
N THR A 20 -1.85 -46.23 50.22
CA THR A 20 -1.79 -47.73 50.19
C THR A 20 -3.03 -48.59 49.85
N SER A 21 -3.01 -49.29 48.70
CA SER A 21 -3.09 -50.78 48.61
C SER A 21 -2.85 -51.27 47.17
N SER A 22 -2.16 -52.41 47.05
CA SER A 22 -1.91 -53.29 45.89
C SER A 22 -3.14 -53.57 44.99
N ASN A 23 -3.10 -53.90 43.69
CA ASN A 23 -2.07 -54.20 42.66
C ASN A 23 -2.80 -54.10 41.29
N PRO A 24 -2.20 -53.56 40.21
CA PRO A 24 -2.83 -53.47 38.89
C PRO A 24 -2.66 -54.79 38.13
N HIS A 25 -3.75 -55.41 37.70
CA HIS A 25 -3.76 -56.70 36.97
C HIS A 25 -3.10 -57.87 37.75
N CYS A 26 -3.96 -58.77 38.22
CA CYS A 26 -3.69 -60.12 38.70
C CYS A 26 -2.42 -60.75 38.02
N LYS A 27 -1.49 -61.26 38.83
CA LYS A 27 -0.02 -61.31 38.56
C LYS A 27 0.38 -62.24 37.40
N GLY A 28 0.50 -61.74 36.16
CA GLY A 28 1.24 -62.54 35.18
C GLY A 28 1.07 -62.31 33.70
N GLY A 29 0.46 -61.22 33.23
CA GLY A 29 0.62 -60.80 31.83
C GLY A 29 0.12 -61.80 30.78
N ASN A 30 -1.18 -62.05 30.74
CA ASN A 30 -1.97 -62.05 29.51
C ASN A 30 -3.45 -61.85 29.89
N CYS A 31 -4.19 -60.97 29.21
CA CYS A 31 -5.61 -60.75 29.54
C CYS A 31 -6.45 -61.94 29.04
N GLY A 32 -7.14 -62.66 29.94
CA GLY A 32 -8.19 -63.61 29.58
C GLY A 32 -8.01 -65.07 30.00
N GLY A 33 -7.52 -65.35 31.22
CA GLY A 33 -7.52 -66.71 31.77
C GLY A 33 -7.23 -66.75 33.27
N VAL A 34 -7.93 -67.63 34.00
CA VAL A 34 -7.77 -67.79 35.46
C VAL A 34 -6.41 -68.42 35.78
N GLU A 35 -5.56 -67.72 36.53
CA GLU A 35 -4.25 -68.23 36.97
C GLU A 35 -4.31 -68.93 38.35
N GLU A 36 -3.21 -69.59 38.74
CA GLU A 36 -3.13 -70.37 39.98
C GLU A 36 -3.24 -69.48 41.23
N GLY A 37 -4.44 -69.45 41.83
CA GLY A 37 -4.77 -68.62 43.00
C GLY A 37 -5.99 -67.70 42.81
N GLU A 38 -6.54 -67.63 41.60
CA GLU A 38 -7.73 -66.84 41.25
C GLU A 38 -8.95 -67.75 41.08
N GLU A 39 -10.13 -67.31 41.50
CA GLU A 39 -11.39 -68.06 41.28
C GLU A 39 -12.12 -67.58 40.02
N CYS A 40 -11.81 -66.36 39.57
CA CYS A 40 -12.30 -65.73 38.36
C CYS A 40 -11.33 -64.63 37.88
N ASP A 41 -11.26 -64.41 36.58
CA ASP A 41 -10.52 -63.29 35.98
C ASP A 41 -11.28 -62.77 34.75
N LEU A 42 -11.97 -61.63 34.90
CA LEU A 42 -12.61 -60.88 33.82
C LEU A 42 -11.75 -59.68 33.38
N GLY A 43 -10.48 -59.65 33.78
CA GLY A 43 -9.55 -58.57 33.49
C GLY A 43 -10.03 -57.24 34.09
N LEU A 44 -10.20 -56.23 33.23
CA LEU A 44 -10.64 -54.89 33.63
C LEU A 44 -12.09 -54.85 34.14
N GLU A 45 -12.88 -55.92 33.95
CA GLU A 45 -14.27 -55.98 34.41
C GLU A 45 -14.41 -56.50 35.86
N ASN A 46 -13.31 -56.86 36.53
CA ASN A 46 -13.35 -57.30 37.93
C ASN A 46 -13.92 -56.18 38.84
N GLY A 47 -14.94 -56.53 39.63
CA GLY A 47 -15.74 -55.75 40.58
C GLY A 47 -16.37 -54.46 40.07
N LYS A 48 -16.66 -54.40 38.77
CA LYS A 48 -17.67 -53.44 38.26
C LYS A 48 -19.09 -53.87 38.66
N PRO A 49 -20.07 -52.96 38.70
CA PRO A 49 -21.47 -53.30 38.98
C PRO A 49 -22.00 -54.37 38.01
N GLY A 50 -22.60 -55.44 38.53
CA GLY A 50 -23.04 -56.61 37.75
C GLY A 50 -21.93 -57.61 37.40
N SER A 51 -20.69 -57.39 37.84
CA SER A 51 -19.59 -58.34 37.65
C SER A 51 -19.71 -59.52 38.62
N THR A 52 -19.64 -60.75 38.08
CA THR A 52 -19.62 -61.98 38.87
C THR A 52 -18.27 -62.25 39.54
N CYS A 53 -17.29 -61.36 39.34
CA CYS A 53 -15.94 -61.44 39.88
C CYS A 53 -15.60 -60.17 40.68
N THR A 54 -15.17 -60.31 41.92
CA THR A 54 -14.72 -59.20 42.78
C THR A 54 -13.38 -58.62 42.32
N HIS A 55 -13.01 -57.41 42.78
CA HIS A 55 -11.70 -56.80 42.50
C HIS A 55 -10.51 -57.68 42.93
N ASP A 56 -10.71 -58.58 43.91
CA ASP A 56 -9.69 -59.50 44.40
C ASP A 56 -9.71 -60.87 43.68
N CYS A 57 -10.28 -60.95 42.47
CA CYS A 57 -10.31 -62.15 41.63
C CYS A 57 -11.03 -63.35 42.34
N LYS A 58 -12.09 -63.07 43.12
CA LYS A 58 -13.01 -64.05 43.79
C LYS A 58 -14.46 -63.97 43.29
N LYS A 59 -15.21 -65.07 43.27
CA LYS A 59 -16.64 -65.04 42.89
C LYS A 59 -17.51 -64.32 43.94
N CYS A 60 -18.46 -63.49 43.48
CA CYS A 60 -19.52 -62.92 44.33
C CYS A 60 -20.55 -64.01 44.70
N GLY A 61 -21.10 -63.95 45.93
CA GLY A 61 -22.27 -64.76 46.33
C GLY A 61 -23.59 -64.18 45.80
N PRO A 62 -24.74 -64.86 46.00
CA PRO A 62 -26.03 -64.44 45.45
C PRO A 62 -26.43 -63.04 45.94
N VAL A 63 -26.95 -62.20 45.03
CA VAL A 63 -27.25 -60.77 45.29
C VAL A 63 -28.68 -60.42 44.93
N CYS A 64 -29.51 -60.24 45.97
CA CYS A 64 -30.90 -59.80 45.81
C CYS A 64 -30.99 -58.39 45.21
N GLY A 65 -31.81 -58.26 44.16
CA GLY A 65 -32.06 -57.05 43.38
C GLY A 65 -31.24 -56.96 42.09
N ASN A 66 -30.66 -58.05 41.60
CA ASN A 66 -29.87 -58.06 40.35
C ASN A 66 -30.67 -58.50 39.11
N GLY A 67 -31.94 -58.90 39.28
CA GLY A 67 -32.85 -59.34 38.23
C GLY A 67 -32.72 -60.81 37.83
N GLU A 68 -31.87 -61.58 38.51
CA GLU A 68 -31.73 -63.03 38.31
C GLU A 68 -32.04 -63.76 39.62
N VAL A 69 -32.91 -64.77 39.58
CA VAL A 69 -33.23 -65.56 40.78
C VAL A 69 -32.12 -66.55 41.06
N GLU A 70 -31.31 -66.28 42.08
CA GLU A 70 -30.16 -67.10 42.49
C GLU A 70 -30.46 -67.99 43.72
N ASP A 71 -29.54 -68.90 44.06
CA ASP A 71 -29.74 -69.88 45.14
C ASP A 71 -29.82 -69.18 46.52
N GLY A 72 -31.05 -69.02 47.04
CA GLY A 72 -31.37 -68.28 48.26
C GLY A 72 -32.52 -67.29 48.12
N GLU A 73 -32.90 -66.96 46.88
CA GLU A 73 -33.96 -66.01 46.52
C GLU A 73 -35.24 -66.75 46.10
N GLU A 74 -36.40 -66.21 46.45
CA GLU A 74 -37.71 -66.75 46.02
C GLU A 74 -38.29 -65.99 44.82
N CYS A 75 -37.75 -64.80 44.55
CA CYS A 75 -38.06 -63.89 43.47
C CYS A 75 -36.91 -62.88 43.38
N ASP A 76 -36.69 -62.25 42.21
CA ASP A 76 -35.78 -61.12 42.04
C ASP A 76 -36.27 -60.29 40.86
N GLU A 77 -36.87 -59.14 41.13
CA GLU A 77 -37.35 -58.16 40.14
C GLU A 77 -36.32 -57.04 39.90
N GLY A 78 -35.06 -57.24 40.29
CA GLY A 78 -34.03 -56.23 40.17
C GLY A 78 -34.21 -55.07 41.16
N ASP A 79 -33.94 -53.85 40.69
CA ASP A 79 -34.11 -52.62 41.48
C ASP A 79 -35.57 -52.40 41.95
N ASP A 80 -36.55 -53.10 41.35
CA ASP A 80 -37.97 -52.97 41.66
C ASP A 80 -38.40 -53.76 42.91
N ASN A 81 -37.49 -54.53 43.53
CA ASN A 81 -37.77 -55.26 44.76
C ASN A 81 -38.31 -54.34 45.88
N GLY A 82 -39.51 -54.65 46.36
CA GLY A 82 -40.26 -53.91 47.39
C GLY A 82 -40.69 -52.51 47.00
N ALA A 83 -40.76 -52.21 45.70
CA ALA A 83 -41.53 -51.09 45.17
C ALA A 83 -43.05 -51.32 45.35
N PRO A 84 -43.89 -50.26 45.38
CA PRO A 84 -45.35 -50.40 45.45
C PRO A 84 -45.88 -51.26 44.30
N GLY A 85 -46.49 -52.41 44.63
CA GLY A 85 -47.01 -53.39 43.66
C GLY A 85 -45.96 -54.34 43.07
N SER A 86 -44.73 -54.36 43.58
CA SER A 86 -43.78 -55.43 43.30
C SER A 86 -44.25 -56.74 43.94
N THR A 87 -44.15 -57.84 43.21
CA THR A 87 -44.47 -59.17 43.75
C THR A 87 -43.32 -59.73 44.58
N CYS A 88 -42.18 -59.03 44.60
CA CYS A 88 -40.97 -59.39 45.30
C CYS A 88 -40.58 -58.35 46.36
N SER A 89 -40.32 -58.78 47.59
CA SER A 89 -39.83 -57.88 48.64
C SER A 89 -38.36 -57.51 48.45
N LYS A 90 -37.90 -56.45 49.14
CA LYS A 90 -36.48 -56.03 49.18
C LYS A 90 -35.51 -57.11 49.63
N ASP A 91 -36.01 -58.17 50.25
CA ASP A 91 -35.23 -59.33 50.70
C ASP A 91 -35.48 -60.57 49.83
N CYS A 92 -35.99 -60.39 48.61
CA CYS A 92 -36.23 -61.44 47.61
C CYS A 92 -37.18 -62.55 48.09
N LYS A 93 -38.28 -62.14 48.75
CA LYS A 93 -39.42 -62.96 49.17
C LYS A 93 -40.72 -62.52 48.51
N ASN A 94 -41.55 -63.45 48.07
CA ASN A 94 -42.82 -63.14 47.41
C ASN A 94 -43.79 -62.39 48.35
N ILE A 95 -44.52 -61.40 47.82
CA ILE A 95 -45.58 -60.65 48.52
C ILE A 95 -46.94 -61.06 47.95
N THR A 96 -47.85 -61.56 48.78
CA THR A 96 -49.20 -62.01 48.41
C THR A 96 -50.24 -61.21 49.18
N GLU A 97 -51.11 -60.43 48.50
CA GLU A 97 -52.55 -60.20 48.83
C GLU A 97 -53.22 -58.97 48.16
N CYS A 98 -52.52 -58.03 47.53
CA CYS A 98 -53.10 -57.00 46.62
C CYS A 98 -51.99 -56.35 45.80
N GLY A 99 -52.19 -56.23 44.48
CA GLY A 99 -51.20 -55.67 43.54
C GLY A 99 -50.40 -56.73 42.79
N ASN A 100 -50.94 -57.94 42.59
CA ASN A 100 -50.28 -59.02 41.85
C ASN A 100 -50.75 -59.15 40.39
N GLY A 101 -51.62 -58.23 39.94
CA GLY A 101 -52.18 -58.18 38.58
C GLY A 101 -53.26 -59.21 38.31
N LYS A 102 -53.79 -59.89 39.33
CA LYS A 102 -54.88 -60.87 39.21
C LYS A 102 -56.00 -60.49 40.15
N LEU A 103 -57.20 -60.36 39.62
CA LEU A 103 -58.39 -60.09 40.43
C LEU A 103 -58.78 -61.33 41.26
N GLU A 104 -58.51 -61.28 42.56
CA GLU A 104 -58.78 -62.36 43.52
C GLU A 104 -60.02 -62.09 44.40
N PRO A 105 -60.60 -63.13 45.04
CA PRO A 105 -61.79 -62.96 45.89
C PRO A 105 -61.53 -62.05 47.10
N GLY A 106 -62.01 -60.81 47.03
CA GLY A 106 -61.80 -59.77 48.06
C GLY A 106 -61.43 -58.40 47.46
N GLU A 107 -60.94 -58.42 46.22
CA GLU A 107 -60.52 -57.25 45.45
C GLU A 107 -61.65 -56.77 44.53
N GLU A 108 -61.77 -55.45 44.37
CA GLU A 108 -62.68 -54.84 43.38
C GLU A 108 -61.93 -54.47 42.09
N CYS A 109 -60.60 -54.36 42.17
CA CYS A 109 -59.67 -54.13 41.07
C CYS A 109 -58.27 -54.62 41.50
N ASP A 110 -57.46 -55.09 40.56
CA ASP A 110 -56.02 -55.34 40.78
C ASP A 110 -55.29 -55.08 39.45
N LEU A 111 -54.62 -53.94 39.37
CA LEU A 111 -53.81 -53.51 38.22
C LEU A 111 -52.32 -53.76 38.45
N GLY A 112 -51.99 -54.64 39.40
CA GLY A 112 -50.62 -54.91 39.79
C GLY A 112 -49.92 -53.66 40.30
N HIS A 113 -48.77 -53.38 39.70
CA HIS A 113 -47.96 -52.18 39.92
C HIS A 113 -48.68 -50.84 39.65
N ASP A 114 -49.84 -50.82 39.00
CA ASP A 114 -50.62 -49.61 38.72
C ASP A 114 -51.63 -49.24 39.83
N ASN A 115 -51.76 -50.06 40.86
CA ASN A 115 -52.59 -49.74 42.03
C ASN A 115 -52.08 -48.47 42.74
N GLY A 116 -52.99 -47.54 43.05
CA GLY A 116 -52.68 -46.28 43.72
C GLY A 116 -52.08 -45.17 42.84
N LYS A 117 -51.83 -45.44 41.55
CA LYS A 117 -51.41 -44.38 40.62
C LYS A 117 -52.55 -43.39 40.37
N PRO A 118 -52.26 -42.08 40.21
CA PRO A 118 -53.29 -41.09 39.87
C PRO A 118 -54.05 -41.53 38.62
N ASN A 119 -55.39 -41.50 38.68
CA ASN A 119 -56.29 -41.89 37.59
C ASN A 119 -56.19 -43.36 37.14
N SER A 120 -55.58 -44.27 37.92
CA SER A 120 -55.56 -45.70 37.56
C SER A 120 -56.90 -46.39 37.77
N GLY A 121 -57.82 -45.79 38.52
CA GLY A 121 -59.13 -46.38 38.85
C GLY A 121 -59.05 -47.52 39.88
N CYS A 122 -57.86 -47.78 40.43
CA CYS A 122 -57.67 -48.76 41.49
C CYS A 122 -56.78 -48.22 42.61
N THR A 123 -57.28 -48.25 43.84
CA THR A 123 -56.53 -47.82 45.03
C THR A 123 -55.50 -48.86 45.44
N THR A 124 -54.56 -48.50 46.33
CA THR A 124 -53.56 -49.43 46.89
C THR A 124 -54.15 -50.56 47.72
N ASP A 125 -55.43 -50.45 48.11
CA ASP A 125 -56.19 -51.48 48.83
C ASP A 125 -57.15 -52.25 47.90
N CYS A 126 -56.90 -52.23 46.59
CA CYS A 126 -57.67 -52.97 45.59
C CYS A 126 -59.18 -52.60 45.58
N LYS A 127 -59.48 -51.31 45.81
CA LYS A 127 -60.83 -50.70 45.70
C LYS A 127 -60.93 -49.76 44.51
N THR A 128 -62.08 -49.77 43.84
CA THR A 128 -62.35 -48.87 42.72
C THR A 128 -62.47 -47.42 43.19
N CYS A 129 -61.90 -46.47 42.45
CA CYS A 129 -62.00 -45.03 42.72
C CYS A 129 -62.41 -44.26 41.45
N PRO A 130 -63.16 -43.15 41.58
CA PRO A 130 -63.57 -42.36 40.42
C PRO A 130 -62.36 -41.75 39.70
N VAL A 131 -62.39 -41.77 38.37
CA VAL A 131 -61.24 -41.42 37.51
C VAL A 131 -61.48 -40.14 36.73
N CYS A 132 -60.86 -39.06 37.19
CA CYS A 132 -60.94 -37.77 36.51
C CYS A 132 -60.12 -37.77 35.21
N GLY A 133 -60.77 -37.48 34.08
CA GLY A 133 -60.17 -37.39 32.75
C GLY A 133 -60.44 -38.59 31.86
N ASN A 134 -61.43 -39.43 32.19
CA ASN A 134 -61.85 -40.57 31.36
C ASN A 134 -63.04 -40.24 30.43
N GLY A 135 -63.55 -39.00 30.49
CA GLY A 135 -64.66 -38.51 29.68
C GLY A 135 -66.04 -38.99 30.16
N GLN A 136 -66.14 -39.54 31.37
CA GLN A 136 -67.39 -39.92 32.02
C GLN A 136 -67.49 -39.21 33.37
N VAL A 137 -68.58 -38.48 33.61
CA VAL A 137 -68.77 -37.81 34.90
C VAL A 137 -69.21 -38.83 35.95
N GLU A 138 -68.32 -39.17 36.87
CA GLU A 138 -68.54 -40.14 37.95
C GLU A 138 -68.92 -39.47 39.29
N ALA A 139 -69.31 -40.28 40.28
CA ALA A 139 -69.77 -39.77 41.57
C ALA A 139 -68.60 -39.10 42.34
N GLY A 140 -68.60 -37.77 42.37
CA GLY A 140 -67.54 -36.94 42.97
C GLY A 140 -67.03 -35.84 42.04
N GLU A 141 -67.31 -35.96 40.74
CA GLU A 141 -66.90 -35.04 39.68
C GLU A 141 -68.01 -34.05 39.34
N GLU A 142 -67.63 -32.82 39.00
CA GLU A 142 -68.55 -31.77 38.52
C GLU A 142 -68.53 -31.63 36.99
N CYS A 143 -67.50 -32.19 36.36
CA CYS A 143 -67.24 -32.23 34.92
C CYS A 143 -66.17 -33.31 34.65
N ASP A 144 -66.13 -33.86 33.42
CA ASP A 144 -65.02 -34.68 32.92
C ASP A 144 -65.03 -34.59 31.38
N GLU A 145 -64.07 -33.84 30.82
CA GLU A 145 -63.86 -33.65 29.38
C GLU A 145 -62.74 -34.56 28.84
N GLY A 146 -62.44 -35.65 29.54
CA GLY A 146 -61.41 -36.61 29.16
C GLY A 146 -60.00 -36.03 29.28
N GLU A 147 -59.15 -36.36 28.32
CA GLU A 147 -57.80 -35.80 28.18
C GLU A 147 -57.76 -34.27 28.09
N SER A 148 -58.91 -33.62 27.83
CA SER A 148 -58.98 -32.17 27.72
C SER A 148 -58.95 -31.47 29.09
N ASN A 149 -59.17 -32.17 30.21
CA ASN A 149 -59.22 -31.55 31.54
C ASN A 149 -57.97 -30.71 31.85
N GLY A 150 -58.17 -29.45 32.24
CA GLY A 150 -57.13 -28.49 32.57
C GLY A 150 -56.31 -27.97 31.40
N THR A 151 -56.75 -28.21 30.16
CA THR A 151 -56.21 -27.52 28.99
C THR A 151 -56.81 -26.10 28.86
N PRO A 152 -56.15 -25.15 28.17
CA PRO A 152 -56.62 -23.75 28.04
C PRO A 152 -57.97 -23.54 27.35
N LYS A 153 -58.68 -24.61 26.97
CA LYS A 153 -60.01 -24.58 26.34
C LYS A 153 -61.01 -25.48 27.06
N SER A 154 -60.63 -26.08 28.17
CA SER A 154 -61.45 -27.04 28.90
C SER A 154 -62.18 -26.34 30.02
N THR A 155 -63.49 -26.52 30.10
CA THR A 155 -64.32 -25.95 31.19
C THR A 155 -64.24 -26.78 32.47
N CYS A 156 -63.30 -27.72 32.50
CA CYS A 156 -63.09 -28.69 33.55
C CYS A 156 -61.62 -28.68 34.00
N SER A 157 -61.38 -28.42 35.29
CA SER A 157 -60.04 -28.49 35.89
C SER A 157 -59.47 -29.92 35.87
N LYS A 158 -58.16 -30.06 36.09
CA LYS A 158 -57.50 -31.38 36.25
C LYS A 158 -58.03 -32.21 37.42
N ASP A 159 -58.75 -31.58 38.34
CA ASP A 159 -59.39 -32.21 39.50
C ASP A 159 -60.92 -32.36 39.31
N CYS A 160 -61.40 -32.28 38.07
CA CYS A 160 -62.81 -32.46 37.69
C CYS A 160 -63.79 -31.51 38.41
N LYS A 161 -63.30 -30.32 38.76
CA LYS A 161 -64.08 -29.15 39.18
C LYS A 161 -64.35 -28.21 38.02
N ARG A 162 -65.55 -27.64 38.00
CA ARG A 162 -65.99 -26.73 36.94
C ARG A 162 -65.33 -25.37 37.12
N THR A 163 -64.58 -24.89 36.14
CA THR A 163 -63.97 -23.57 36.15
C THR A 163 -64.94 -22.55 35.52
N SER A 164 -65.23 -21.44 36.21
CA SER A 164 -65.90 -20.29 35.60
C SER A 164 -64.86 -19.52 34.80
N GLU A 165 -65.00 -19.45 33.48
CA GLU A 165 -63.92 -18.96 32.61
C GLU A 165 -64.24 -17.64 31.93
N CYS A 166 -63.53 -16.64 32.42
CA CYS A 166 -63.07 -15.52 31.63
C CYS A 166 -62.33 -16.00 30.36
N GLY A 167 -62.74 -15.55 29.17
CA GLY A 167 -62.05 -15.86 27.91
C GLY A 167 -62.82 -16.80 26.98
N ASN A 168 -64.13 -16.97 27.21
CA ASN A 168 -65.01 -17.78 26.38
C ASN A 168 -65.74 -16.95 25.29
N GLY A 169 -65.56 -15.63 25.31
CA GLY A 169 -66.15 -14.68 24.36
C GLY A 169 -67.60 -14.32 24.67
N LYS A 170 -68.09 -14.61 25.88
CA LYS A 170 -69.42 -14.21 26.35
C LYS A 170 -69.28 -13.53 27.69
N LEU A 171 -69.83 -12.33 27.78
CA LEU A 171 -69.86 -11.57 29.02
C LEU A 171 -70.80 -12.23 30.04
N GLU A 172 -70.24 -12.84 31.08
CA GLU A 172 -70.95 -13.52 32.16
C GLU A 172 -70.99 -12.69 33.47
N PRO A 173 -71.91 -12.98 34.41
CA PRO A 173 -72.00 -12.26 35.68
C PRO A 173 -70.71 -12.37 36.51
N GLY A 174 -69.96 -11.27 36.61
CA GLY A 174 -68.65 -11.22 37.29
C GLY A 174 -67.53 -10.67 36.41
N GLU A 175 -67.75 -10.64 35.10
CA GLU A 175 -66.82 -10.13 34.10
C GLU A 175 -67.16 -8.69 33.70
N GLU A 176 -66.14 -7.88 33.45
CA GLU A 176 -66.28 -6.52 32.90
C GLU A 176 -66.04 -6.47 31.39
N CYS A 177 -65.40 -7.50 30.84
CA CYS A 177 -65.12 -7.72 29.43
C CYS A 177 -64.87 -9.22 29.20
N ASP A 178 -65.16 -9.74 28.00
CA ASP A 178 -64.71 -11.07 27.58
C ASP A 178 -64.56 -11.07 26.04
N LEU A 179 -63.32 -10.94 25.57
CA LEU A 179 -62.92 -10.98 24.16
C LEU A 179 -62.50 -12.38 23.71
N GLY A 180 -62.85 -13.41 24.48
CA GLY A 180 -62.46 -14.77 24.21
C GLY A 180 -60.96 -14.95 24.32
N LYS A 181 -60.37 -15.54 23.28
CA LYS A 181 -58.92 -15.74 23.14
C LYS A 181 -58.12 -14.44 23.10
N SER A 182 -58.77 -13.29 22.89
CA SER A 182 -58.10 -11.99 22.81
C SER A 182 -57.95 -11.30 24.17
N ASN A 183 -58.39 -11.93 25.27
CA ASN A 183 -58.09 -11.42 26.62
C ASN A 183 -56.59 -11.49 26.90
N GLY A 184 -56.04 -10.42 27.45
CA GLY A 184 -54.61 -10.30 27.77
C GLY A 184 -53.71 -9.95 26.57
N GLU A 185 -54.25 -9.90 25.35
CA GLU A 185 -53.49 -9.39 24.21
C GLU A 185 -53.17 -7.90 24.43
N PRO A 186 -51.96 -7.44 24.03
CA PRO A 186 -51.58 -6.03 24.14
C PRO A 186 -52.64 -5.13 23.48
N ASN A 187 -53.10 -4.11 24.20
CA ASN A 187 -54.13 -3.16 23.73
C ASN A 187 -55.47 -3.80 23.36
N SER A 188 -55.80 -4.97 23.91
CA SER A 188 -57.11 -5.61 23.70
C SER A 188 -58.25 -4.93 24.48
N GLY A 189 -57.93 -4.25 25.60
CA GLY A 189 -58.91 -3.64 26.49
C GLY A 189 -59.57 -4.62 27.46
N CYS A 190 -59.07 -5.85 27.51
CA CYS A 190 -59.52 -6.86 28.46
C CYS A 190 -58.36 -7.65 29.04
N THR A 191 -58.23 -7.70 30.37
CA THR A 191 -57.20 -8.52 31.03
C THR A 191 -57.53 -10.01 30.95
N THR A 192 -56.55 -10.86 31.22
CA THR A 192 -56.76 -12.33 31.37
C THR A 192 -57.69 -12.71 32.52
N GLU A 193 -58.07 -11.74 33.36
CA GLU A 193 -59.05 -11.90 34.46
C GLU A 193 -60.38 -11.21 34.15
N CYS A 194 -60.63 -10.82 32.89
CA CYS A 194 -61.89 -10.22 32.43
C CYS A 194 -62.21 -8.91 33.13
N LYS A 195 -61.15 -8.14 33.42
CA LYS A 195 -61.23 -6.76 33.89
C LYS A 195 -60.90 -5.83 32.74
N LYS A 196 -61.62 -4.71 32.68
CA LYS A 196 -61.39 -3.71 31.65
C LYS A 196 -60.04 -3.04 31.92
N CYS A 197 -59.17 -2.97 30.92
CA CYS A 197 -57.90 -2.25 31.00
C CYS A 197 -57.86 -1.12 29.98
N PRO A 198 -57.14 -0.01 30.26
CA PRO A 198 -56.99 1.08 29.32
C PRO A 198 -56.27 0.61 28.05
N VAL A 199 -56.77 1.03 26.89
CA VAL A 199 -56.26 0.62 25.58
C VAL A 199 -55.37 1.68 24.97
N CYS A 200 -54.06 1.48 25.16
CA CYS A 200 -53.08 2.42 24.66
C CYS A 200 -52.98 2.42 23.13
N GLY A 201 -53.23 3.57 22.51
CA GLY A 201 -53.12 3.81 21.06
C GLY A 201 -54.44 3.69 20.30
N ASN A 202 -55.59 3.81 20.98
CA ASN A 202 -56.90 3.78 20.33
C ASN A 202 -57.46 5.19 20.00
N GLY A 203 -56.71 6.24 20.34
CA GLY A 203 -57.07 7.65 20.14
C GLY A 203 -58.04 8.20 21.17
N GLN A 204 -58.30 7.49 22.27
CA GLN A 204 -59.12 7.91 23.40
C GLN A 204 -58.26 7.93 24.65
N LEU A 205 -58.28 9.04 25.41
CA LEU A 205 -57.57 9.12 26.67
C LEU A 205 -58.37 8.43 27.77
N GLU A 206 -57.92 7.26 28.23
CA GLU A 206 -58.59 6.43 29.25
C GLU A 206 -57.93 6.54 30.64
N ASP A 207 -58.64 6.13 31.71
CA ASP A 207 -58.12 6.18 33.08
C ASP A 207 -56.90 5.24 33.23
N GLY A 208 -55.72 5.82 33.41
CA GLY A 208 -54.43 5.11 33.48
C GLY A 208 -53.42 5.56 32.41
N GLU A 209 -53.89 6.26 31.38
CA GLU A 209 -53.07 6.85 30.32
C GLU A 209 -52.76 8.31 30.62
N GLU A 210 -51.56 8.75 30.27
CA GLU A 210 -51.18 10.17 30.35
C GLU A 210 -51.37 10.88 29.01
N CYS A 211 -51.41 10.12 27.91
CA CYS A 211 -51.65 10.57 26.54
C CYS A 211 -52.17 9.38 25.72
N ASP A 212 -52.85 9.65 24.60
CA ASP A 212 -53.16 8.65 23.58
C ASP A 212 -53.20 9.35 22.20
N ALA A 213 -52.19 9.10 21.36
CA ALA A 213 -52.06 9.64 20.01
C ALA A 213 -52.57 8.66 18.93
N GLY A 214 -53.37 7.66 19.31
CA GLY A 214 -53.87 6.61 18.43
C GLY A 214 -52.74 5.77 17.84
N ASP A 215 -52.89 5.43 16.55
CA ASP A 215 -51.86 4.77 15.73
C ASP A 215 -50.51 5.52 15.68
N ASN A 216 -50.43 6.74 16.21
CA ASN A 216 -49.20 7.53 16.26
C ASN A 216 -48.42 7.38 17.56
N ASN A 217 -48.89 6.63 18.55
CA ASN A 217 -48.10 6.33 19.75
C ASN A 217 -46.70 5.81 19.37
N GLY A 218 -45.68 6.32 20.07
CA GLY A 218 -44.27 6.03 19.85
C GLY A 218 -43.69 6.45 18.50
N LYS A 219 -44.45 7.17 17.66
CA LYS A 219 -43.89 7.85 16.49
C LYS A 219 -43.26 9.18 16.89
N PRO A 220 -42.24 9.66 16.14
CA PRO A 220 -41.78 11.04 16.23
C PRO A 220 -42.97 12.00 16.16
N ASP A 221 -42.95 13.06 16.98
CA ASP A 221 -43.95 14.14 17.04
C ASP A 221 -45.33 13.76 17.61
N SER A 222 -45.53 12.52 18.06
CA SER A 222 -46.80 12.10 18.67
C SER A 222 -47.05 12.65 20.07
N GLY A 223 -45.98 13.07 20.75
CA GLY A 223 -46.02 13.47 22.16
C GLY A 223 -46.45 12.37 23.13
N CYS A 224 -46.52 11.12 22.65
CA CYS A 224 -47.01 9.99 23.41
C CYS A 224 -46.18 8.73 23.18
N SER A 225 -45.73 8.07 24.25
CA SER A 225 -44.96 6.84 24.14
C SER A 225 -45.83 5.66 23.68
N GLN A 226 -45.20 4.53 23.30
CA GLN A 226 -45.91 3.27 23.05
C GLN A 226 -46.67 2.74 24.29
N GLU A 227 -46.36 3.28 25.48
CA GLU A 227 -46.96 2.91 26.76
C GLU A 227 -47.88 4.02 27.30
N CYS A 228 -48.32 4.94 26.44
CA CYS A 228 -49.25 6.02 26.79
C CYS A 228 -48.76 6.92 27.93
N LYS A 229 -47.44 7.13 27.97
CA LYS A 229 -46.77 8.11 28.83
C LYS A 229 -46.47 9.36 28.04
N LYS A 230 -46.74 10.52 28.66
CA LYS A 230 -46.37 11.80 28.05
C LYS A 230 -44.86 11.85 27.92
N VAL A 231 -44.40 11.86 26.68
CA VAL A 231 -43.00 12.16 26.39
C VAL A 231 -42.92 13.68 26.26
N PRO A 232 -41.98 14.37 26.94
CA PRO A 232 -41.77 15.78 26.71
C PRO A 232 -41.47 15.98 25.23
N VAL A 233 -42.42 16.61 24.53
CA VAL A 233 -42.29 16.92 23.11
C VAL A 233 -41.43 18.18 23.01
N CYS A 234 -40.13 17.97 22.90
CA CYS A 234 -39.28 18.86 22.13
C CYS A 234 -39.43 18.34 20.69
N ILE A 235 -40.23 19.00 19.85
CA ILE A 235 -40.50 18.53 18.49
C ILE A 235 -39.31 18.92 17.62
N CYS A 236 -38.26 18.14 17.71
CA CYS A 236 -37.08 18.39 16.92
C CYS A 236 -37.30 18.06 15.44
N GLY A 237 -37.26 19.07 14.59
CA GLY A 237 -37.39 18.94 13.13
C GLY A 237 -38.70 19.50 12.57
N ASN A 238 -39.37 20.39 13.30
CA ASN A 238 -40.57 21.09 12.81
C ASN A 238 -40.30 22.50 12.25
N SER A 239 -39.02 22.88 12.13
CA SER A 239 -38.54 24.20 11.70
C SER A 239 -38.88 25.35 12.63
N ARG A 240 -39.12 25.08 13.93
CA ARG A 240 -39.38 26.09 14.96
C ARG A 240 -38.62 25.73 16.21
N VAL A 241 -37.80 26.66 16.71
CA VAL A 241 -37.06 26.45 17.97
C VAL A 241 -38.02 26.64 19.15
N GLU A 242 -38.33 25.57 19.86
CA GLU A 242 -39.21 25.53 21.03
C GLU A 242 -38.43 25.42 22.36
N GLU A 243 -39.12 25.52 23.49
CA GLU A 243 -38.48 25.52 24.82
C GLU A 243 -37.86 24.14 25.12
N GLY A 244 -36.53 24.05 25.08
CA GLY A 244 -35.76 22.80 25.21
C GLY A 244 -34.83 22.49 24.03
N GLU A 245 -35.04 23.18 22.90
CA GLU A 245 -34.23 23.06 21.68
C GLU A 245 -33.22 24.20 21.59
N GLU A 246 -32.03 23.89 21.08
CA GLU A 246 -30.97 24.89 20.84
C GLU A 246 -30.94 25.33 19.36
N CYS A 247 -31.52 24.52 18.47
CA CYS A 247 -31.69 24.73 17.04
C CYS A 247 -32.82 23.83 16.52
N ASP A 248 -33.48 24.21 15.42
CA ASP A 248 -34.42 23.36 14.68
C ASP A 248 -34.47 23.83 13.21
N LEU A 249 -33.89 23.02 12.32
CA LEU A 249 -33.81 23.24 10.87
C LEU A 249 -34.77 22.33 10.10
N GLY A 250 -35.80 21.81 10.77
CA GLY A 250 -36.75 20.94 10.13
C GLY A 250 -36.13 19.60 9.71
N LYS A 251 -36.45 19.22 8.47
CA LYS A 251 -35.84 18.08 7.75
C LYS A 251 -34.32 18.18 7.58
N ASP A 252 -33.71 19.33 7.86
CA ASP A 252 -32.28 19.55 7.70
C ASP A 252 -31.48 19.28 8.99
N ASN A 253 -32.15 18.94 10.10
CA ASN A 253 -31.50 18.44 11.32
C ASN A 253 -30.70 17.15 11.06
N GLY A 254 -29.52 17.04 11.67
CA GLY A 254 -28.65 15.87 11.53
C GLY A 254 -27.97 15.73 10.17
N LYS A 255 -28.21 16.65 9.22
CA LYS A 255 -27.45 16.67 7.96
C LYS A 255 -26.02 17.14 8.21
N PRO A 256 -25.02 16.58 7.50
CA PRO A 256 -23.65 17.07 7.54
C PRO A 256 -23.60 18.59 7.28
N GLY A 257 -22.93 19.33 8.16
CA GLY A 257 -22.82 20.80 8.05
C GLY A 257 -24.07 21.60 8.44
N SER A 258 -25.12 20.99 8.98
CA SER A 258 -26.38 21.70 9.25
C SER A 258 -26.32 22.72 10.39
N GLY A 259 -25.42 22.57 11.38
CA GLY A 259 -25.50 23.40 12.59
C GLY A 259 -26.28 22.76 13.74
N CYS A 260 -27.00 21.66 13.48
CA CYS A 260 -28.01 21.13 14.38
C CYS A 260 -28.04 19.61 14.38
N THR A 261 -27.92 18.97 15.57
CA THR A 261 -28.05 17.51 15.66
C THR A 261 -29.48 17.07 15.34
N ALA A 262 -29.66 15.77 15.08
CA ALA A 262 -30.98 15.16 14.95
C ALA A 262 -31.83 15.27 16.22
N GLU A 263 -31.23 15.60 17.37
CA GLU A 263 -31.93 15.89 18.64
C GLU A 263 -31.96 17.39 19.00
N CYS A 264 -31.79 18.28 18.01
CA CYS A 264 -31.97 19.73 18.18
C CYS A 264 -31.03 20.36 19.20
N LYS A 265 -29.83 19.78 19.28
CA LYS A 265 -28.70 20.36 19.99
C LYS A 265 -27.82 21.12 19.03
N LYS A 266 -27.39 22.32 19.45
CA LYS A 266 -26.38 23.05 18.70
C LYS A 266 -25.09 22.29 18.86
N VAL A 267 -24.65 21.70 17.78
CA VAL A 267 -23.24 21.35 17.64
C VAL A 267 -22.52 22.66 17.34
N PRO A 268 -21.34 22.93 17.92
CA PRO A 268 -20.42 23.89 17.32
C PRO A 268 -20.08 23.34 15.93
N VAL A 269 -20.83 23.78 14.93
CA VAL A 269 -20.64 23.33 13.56
C VAL A 269 -19.65 24.27 12.94
N CYS A 270 -18.41 23.80 12.93
CA CYS A 270 -17.58 23.89 11.76
C CYS A 270 -18.36 23.23 10.59
N ILE A 271 -18.95 24.05 9.71
CA ILE A 271 -19.73 23.56 8.56
C ILE A 271 -18.75 23.11 7.49
N CYS A 272 -18.31 21.87 7.61
CA CYS A 272 -17.38 21.35 6.64
C CYS A 272 -18.00 21.24 5.25
N GLY A 273 -17.47 21.99 4.29
CA GLY A 273 -17.88 21.97 2.88
C GLY A 273 -18.74 23.17 2.48
N ASN A 274 -18.74 24.27 3.23
CA ASN A 274 -19.39 25.53 2.84
C ASN A 274 -18.45 26.54 2.15
N GLY A 275 -17.15 26.21 2.04
CA GLY A 275 -16.12 27.04 1.43
C GLY A 275 -15.58 28.15 2.35
N LYS A 276 -15.76 28.06 3.66
CA LYS A 276 -15.22 28.98 4.66
C LYS A 276 -14.61 28.20 5.82
N VAL A 277 -13.33 28.44 6.09
CA VAL A 277 -12.65 27.83 7.24
C VAL A 277 -13.13 28.49 8.54
N GLU A 278 -13.87 27.74 9.35
CA GLU A 278 -14.43 28.16 10.65
C GLU A 278 -13.68 27.53 11.85
N GLU A 279 -13.98 27.98 13.06
CA GLU A 279 -13.28 27.52 14.29
C GLU A 279 -13.54 26.02 14.52
N GLY A 280 -12.50 25.19 14.29
CA GLY A 280 -12.59 23.73 14.35
C GLY A 280 -12.25 23.02 13.03
N GLU A 281 -12.16 23.75 11.91
CA GLU A 281 -11.72 23.26 10.60
C GLU A 281 -10.25 23.57 10.34
N GLU A 282 -9.55 22.63 9.71
CA GLU A 282 -8.19 22.86 9.20
C GLU A 282 -8.21 23.32 7.73
N CYS A 283 -9.29 23.02 7.01
CA CYS A 283 -9.52 23.37 5.62
C CYS A 283 -11.04 23.36 5.32
N ASP A 284 -11.49 24.12 4.31
CA ASP A 284 -12.84 24.00 3.74
C ASP A 284 -12.83 24.53 2.31
N LEU A 285 -12.92 23.61 1.34
CA LEU A 285 -12.95 23.90 -0.10
C LEU A 285 -14.35 23.73 -0.70
N GLY A 286 -15.40 23.79 0.13
CA GLY A 286 -16.76 23.66 -0.31
C GLY A 286 -17.06 22.26 -0.84
N GLU A 287 -17.72 22.20 -2.00
CA GLU A 287 -17.97 20.96 -2.74
C GLU A 287 -16.70 20.22 -3.19
N ALA A 288 -15.52 20.82 -3.06
CA ALA A 288 -14.26 20.16 -3.40
C ALA A 288 -13.71 19.27 -2.28
N ASN A 289 -14.28 19.30 -1.06
CA ASN A 289 -13.87 18.44 0.04
C ASN A 289 -14.03 16.95 -0.30
N GLY A 290 -12.99 16.16 -0.02
CA GLY A 290 -12.93 14.73 -0.28
C GLY A 290 -12.82 14.36 -1.76
N LYS A 291 -12.61 15.33 -2.66
CA LYS A 291 -12.19 15.03 -4.03
C LYS A 291 -10.73 14.57 -4.02
N PRO A 292 -10.33 13.68 -4.95
CA PRO A 292 -8.93 13.30 -5.12
C PRO A 292 -8.06 14.56 -5.25
N ASN A 293 -6.98 14.63 -4.46
CA ASN A 293 -6.01 15.74 -4.48
C ASN A 293 -6.63 17.12 -4.17
N SER A 294 -7.76 17.15 -3.45
CA SER A 294 -8.32 18.41 -2.94
C SER A 294 -7.54 18.97 -1.76
N GLY A 295 -6.90 18.10 -0.98
CA GLY A 295 -6.19 18.49 0.23
C GLY A 295 -7.07 18.80 1.43
N CYS A 296 -8.36 18.51 1.30
CA CYS A 296 -9.30 18.64 2.37
C CYS A 296 -10.19 17.41 2.43
N SER A 297 -10.22 16.71 3.56
CA SER A 297 -11.11 15.56 3.75
C SER A 297 -12.58 16.00 3.75
N LYS A 298 -13.49 15.03 3.62
CA LYS A 298 -14.93 15.28 3.83
C LYS A 298 -15.28 15.77 5.25
N ASP A 299 -14.33 15.64 6.18
CA ASP A 299 -14.45 16.06 7.57
C ASP A 299 -13.60 17.31 7.88
N CYS A 300 -13.15 18.03 6.85
CA CYS A 300 -12.42 19.31 6.96
C CYS A 300 -11.14 19.24 7.79
N LYS A 301 -10.49 18.10 7.65
CA LYS A 301 -9.10 17.88 8.05
C LYS A 301 -8.22 18.03 6.83
N THR A 302 -7.10 18.72 7.00
CA THR A 302 -6.08 18.76 5.95
C THR A 302 -5.64 17.33 5.68
N THR A 303 -5.77 16.90 4.44
CA THR A 303 -5.25 15.62 3.97
C THR A 303 -4.06 15.91 3.08
N SER A 304 -3.10 15.00 3.08
CA SER A 304 -2.01 14.96 2.11
C SER A 304 -2.58 15.16 0.69
N VAL A 305 -2.11 16.20 0.01
CA VAL A 305 -2.58 16.56 -1.33
C VAL A 305 -1.63 15.99 -2.38
N CYS A 306 -1.91 14.77 -2.79
CA CYS A 306 -1.07 14.13 -3.78
C CYS A 306 -1.03 14.91 -5.11
N GLY A 307 0.15 15.36 -5.52
CA GLY A 307 0.38 16.10 -6.76
C GLY A 307 0.36 17.62 -6.60
N ASN A 308 0.61 18.14 -5.39
CA ASN A 308 0.74 19.58 -5.14
C ASN A 308 2.20 20.09 -5.13
N GLY A 309 3.17 19.19 -5.31
CA GLY A 309 4.61 19.43 -5.32
C GLY A 309 5.26 19.44 -3.95
N LYS A 310 4.57 18.98 -2.90
CA LYS A 310 5.07 18.91 -1.52
C LYS A 310 4.76 17.54 -0.93
N ILE A 311 5.80 16.87 -0.42
CA ILE A 311 5.63 15.59 0.25
C ILE A 311 5.02 15.83 1.64
N GLU A 312 3.77 15.42 1.81
CA GLU A 312 3.01 15.52 3.06
C GLU A 312 2.90 14.18 3.81
N PRO A 313 2.55 14.16 5.11
CA PRO A 313 2.46 12.90 5.87
C PRO A 313 1.47 11.93 5.23
N GLY A 314 1.97 10.75 4.82
CA GLY A 314 1.18 9.74 4.10
C GLY A 314 1.53 9.58 2.62
N GLU A 315 2.34 10.48 2.06
CA GLU A 315 2.90 10.39 0.71
C GLU A 315 4.36 9.92 0.76
N GLU A 316 4.77 9.11 -0.21
CA GLU A 316 6.17 8.68 -0.37
C GLU A 316 6.94 9.62 -1.32
N CYS A 317 6.22 10.33 -2.19
CA CYS A 317 6.71 11.29 -3.17
C CYS A 317 5.60 12.29 -3.54
N ASP A 318 5.97 13.43 -4.14
CA ASP A 318 5.01 14.34 -4.78
C ASP A 318 5.72 15.17 -5.87
N ALA A 319 5.54 14.78 -7.12
CA ALA A 319 6.06 15.46 -8.32
C ALA A 319 5.09 16.54 -8.85
N GLY A 320 4.13 16.98 -8.04
CA GLY A 320 3.18 18.01 -8.42
C GLY A 320 2.25 17.55 -9.55
N PRO A 321 1.98 18.42 -10.53
CA PRO A 321 1.19 18.07 -11.72
C PRO A 321 1.78 16.91 -12.53
N HIS A 322 3.02 16.50 -12.26
CA HIS A 322 3.72 15.45 -12.97
C HIS A 322 3.55 14.07 -12.32
N ASN A 323 2.73 13.91 -11.28
CA ASN A 323 2.46 12.57 -10.74
C ASN A 323 1.86 11.63 -11.79
N GLY A 324 2.44 10.44 -11.90
CA GLY A 324 2.11 9.46 -12.95
C GLY A 324 2.61 9.85 -14.34
N ALA A 325 3.32 10.98 -14.47
CA ALA A 325 4.01 11.34 -15.70
C ALA A 325 5.34 10.58 -15.81
N TYR A 326 5.79 10.44 -17.06
CA TYR A 326 7.10 9.90 -17.39
C TYR A 326 8.22 10.60 -16.62
N ASN A 327 9.11 9.82 -16.01
CA ASN A 327 10.25 10.26 -15.19
C ASN A 327 9.91 11.20 -14.01
N SER A 328 8.69 11.11 -13.49
CA SER A 328 8.30 11.89 -12.31
C SER A 328 8.82 11.33 -10.99
N GLY A 329 9.26 10.06 -10.99
CA GLY A 329 9.64 9.32 -9.77
C GLY A 329 8.47 9.17 -8.78
N CYS A 330 7.25 9.48 -9.21
CA CYS A 330 6.09 9.52 -8.36
C CYS A 330 4.82 9.09 -9.08
N ALA A 331 4.19 8.02 -8.61
CA ALA A 331 2.95 7.53 -9.19
C ALA A 331 1.80 8.50 -8.95
N SER A 332 0.72 8.34 -9.71
CA SER A 332 -0.51 9.15 -9.57
C SER A 332 -1.20 9.01 -8.21
N ASP A 333 -0.79 8.05 -7.37
CA ASP A 333 -1.23 7.85 -5.99
C ASP A 333 -0.17 8.23 -4.95
N CYS A 334 0.88 8.95 -5.34
CA CYS A 334 1.98 9.41 -4.46
C CYS A 334 2.76 8.30 -3.75
N THR A 335 2.73 7.12 -4.36
CA THR A 335 3.72 6.07 -4.07
C THR A 335 4.94 6.27 -4.95
N ILE A 336 6.12 5.96 -4.43
CA ILE A 336 7.34 6.01 -5.25
C ILE A 336 7.19 4.98 -6.37
N CYS A 337 7.27 5.44 -7.62
CA CYS A 337 7.49 4.59 -8.77
C CYS A 337 8.93 4.79 -9.27
N GLY A 338 9.54 3.73 -9.83
CA GLY A 338 10.89 3.78 -10.39
C GLY A 338 11.06 4.91 -11.42
N TYR A 339 12.28 5.44 -11.52
CA TYR A 339 12.61 6.57 -12.37
C TYR A 339 12.71 6.15 -13.83
N CYS A 340 11.55 5.98 -14.46
CA CYS A 340 11.49 5.59 -15.84
C CYS A 340 12.20 6.60 -16.77
N GLY A 341 13.35 6.22 -17.34
CA GLY A 341 14.16 7.03 -18.25
C GLY A 341 15.53 7.45 -17.70
N ASP A 342 15.96 6.97 -16.55
CA ASP A 342 17.31 7.24 -16.02
C ASP A 342 18.34 6.19 -16.46
N GLY A 343 17.89 5.16 -17.18
CA GLY A 343 18.73 4.12 -17.75
C GLY A 343 19.08 3.00 -16.78
N ILE A 344 18.41 2.93 -15.63
CA ILE A 344 18.52 1.82 -14.69
C ILE A 344 17.15 1.21 -14.43
N VAL A 345 17.04 -0.11 -14.50
CA VAL A 345 15.82 -0.82 -14.05
C VAL A 345 15.92 -0.97 -12.54
N ASP A 346 15.30 -0.03 -11.80
CA ASP A 346 15.44 0.11 -10.35
C ASP A 346 14.16 -0.20 -9.56
N HIS A 347 13.03 -0.40 -10.25
CA HIS A 347 11.75 -0.73 -9.61
C HIS A 347 10.98 -1.90 -10.23
N ARG A 348 10.15 -2.54 -9.41
CA ARG A 348 9.32 -3.71 -9.79
C ARG A 348 8.21 -3.42 -10.81
N GLN A 349 7.91 -2.15 -11.09
CA GLN A 349 6.96 -1.71 -12.12
C GLN A 349 7.66 -1.18 -13.38
N GLU A 350 8.99 -1.22 -13.40
CA GLU A 350 9.84 -0.86 -14.52
C GLU A 350 10.34 -2.17 -15.14
N GLU A 351 9.81 -2.53 -16.30
CA GLU A 351 10.17 -3.78 -17.00
C GLU A 351 11.42 -3.59 -17.87
N CYS A 352 11.72 -2.35 -18.23
CA CYS A 352 12.84 -1.93 -19.07
C CYS A 352 13.16 -0.46 -18.79
N ASP A 353 14.42 -0.05 -18.99
CA ASP A 353 14.79 1.37 -19.06
C ASP A 353 16.04 1.53 -19.95
N LEU A 354 15.90 2.26 -21.06
CA LEU A 354 16.95 2.56 -22.03
C LEU A 354 17.48 4.00 -21.92
N GLY A 355 17.04 4.75 -20.90
CA GLY A 355 17.38 6.15 -20.71
C GLY A 355 16.46 7.10 -21.48
N TRP A 356 16.52 8.39 -21.11
CA TRP A 356 15.58 9.43 -21.52
C TRP A 356 15.55 9.69 -23.04
N GLU A 357 16.66 9.45 -23.74
CA GLU A 357 16.75 9.65 -25.19
C GLU A 357 16.10 8.52 -25.99
N ILE A 358 15.93 7.35 -25.37
CA ILE A 358 15.59 6.11 -26.09
C ILE A 358 14.21 5.57 -25.68
N ASN A 359 13.77 5.71 -24.43
CA ASN A 359 12.45 5.21 -24.01
C ASN A 359 11.30 5.91 -24.76
N GLY A 360 10.40 5.12 -25.34
CA GLY A 360 9.25 5.64 -26.08
C GLY A 360 9.56 6.23 -27.45
N SER A 361 10.84 6.28 -27.84
CA SER A 361 11.25 6.66 -29.19
C SER A 361 10.76 5.61 -30.20
N PRO A 362 10.37 6.01 -31.43
CA PRO A 362 9.93 5.07 -32.46
C PRO A 362 10.96 3.94 -32.68
N GLY A 363 10.53 2.68 -32.48
CA GLY A 363 11.39 1.50 -32.59
C GLY A 363 12.13 1.08 -31.30
N ALA A 364 11.97 1.80 -30.19
CA ALA A 364 12.50 1.37 -28.90
C ALA A 364 11.74 0.14 -28.37
N SER A 365 12.48 -0.83 -27.82
CA SER A 365 11.90 -2.00 -27.14
C SER A 365 11.27 -1.65 -25.79
N CYS A 366 11.50 -0.43 -25.31
CA CYS A 366 10.97 0.10 -24.06
C CYS A 366 10.02 1.26 -24.32
N SER A 367 8.82 1.20 -23.74
CA SER A 367 7.82 2.26 -23.89
C SER A 367 8.22 3.53 -23.15
N ALA A 368 7.55 4.65 -23.47
CA ALA A 368 7.67 5.88 -22.70
C ALA A 368 7.16 5.75 -21.25
N ASN A 369 6.67 4.59 -20.81
CA ASN A 369 6.28 4.33 -19.43
C ASN A 369 7.02 3.12 -18.86
N CYS A 370 8.18 2.77 -19.45
CA CYS A 370 9.06 1.69 -18.99
C CYS A 370 8.40 0.32 -18.86
N THR A 371 7.41 0.10 -19.72
CA THR A 371 6.83 -1.21 -19.98
C THR A 371 7.43 -1.76 -21.27
N THR A 372 7.55 -3.08 -21.34
CA THR A 372 7.99 -3.72 -22.59
C THR A 372 6.95 -3.44 -23.68
N ALA A 373 7.32 -2.58 -24.62
CA ALA A 373 6.44 -2.15 -25.69
C ALA A 373 6.33 -3.28 -26.72
N ASN A 374 5.33 -4.15 -26.58
CA ASN A 374 4.82 -4.94 -27.72
C ASN A 374 4.05 -3.99 -28.66
N VAL A 375 4.74 -3.07 -29.32
CA VAL A 375 4.15 -2.22 -30.35
C VAL A 375 4.52 -2.80 -31.72
N PRO A 376 3.54 -3.28 -32.51
CA PRO A 376 3.79 -3.75 -33.86
C PRO A 376 4.06 -2.56 -34.79
N CYS A 377 5.20 -2.63 -35.50
CA CYS A 377 5.61 -1.97 -36.74
C CYS A 377 5.17 -0.52 -37.02
N GLY A 378 6.15 0.30 -37.41
CA GLY A 378 5.98 1.65 -37.95
C GLY A 378 4.91 1.81 -39.04
N GLU A 379 4.29 2.99 -39.09
CA GLU A 379 3.30 3.35 -40.09
C GLU A 379 3.98 3.85 -41.38
N CYS A 380 3.88 3.05 -42.44
CA CYS A 380 4.39 3.40 -43.77
C CYS A 380 3.72 4.65 -44.37
N GLY A 381 4.51 5.69 -44.62
CA GLY A 381 4.09 6.95 -45.27
C GLY A 381 4.37 8.22 -44.48
N ASP A 382 5.15 8.17 -43.41
CA ASP A 382 5.48 9.32 -42.55
C ASP A 382 6.76 10.05 -42.97
N GLY A 383 7.50 9.49 -43.93
CA GLY A 383 8.73 10.06 -44.49
C GLY A 383 9.99 9.72 -43.71
N ILE A 384 9.92 8.77 -42.77
CA ILE A 384 11.04 8.26 -41.99
C ILE A 384 11.11 6.75 -42.19
N VAL A 385 12.26 6.22 -42.60
CA VAL A 385 12.42 4.76 -42.78
C VAL A 385 12.51 4.08 -41.41
N GLN A 386 11.47 3.36 -41.00
CA GLN A 386 11.38 2.69 -39.69
C GLN A 386 11.74 1.18 -39.77
N PRO A 387 12.06 0.50 -38.65
CA PRO A 387 12.37 -0.93 -38.66
C PRO A 387 11.22 -1.79 -39.21
N GLY A 388 11.43 -2.39 -40.38
CA GLY A 388 10.41 -3.14 -41.13
C GLY A 388 10.10 -2.55 -42.51
N GLU A 389 10.50 -1.31 -42.76
CA GLU A 389 10.38 -0.61 -44.03
C GLU A 389 11.69 -0.66 -44.81
N GLN A 390 11.60 -0.73 -46.14
CA GLN A 390 12.77 -0.66 -47.02
C GLN A 390 12.97 0.75 -47.59
N CYS A 391 11.97 1.63 -47.47
CA CYS A 391 11.95 3.01 -47.93
C CYS A 391 10.72 3.73 -47.35
N ASP A 392 10.74 5.07 -47.26
CA ASP A 392 9.55 5.88 -46.98
C ASP A 392 9.72 7.31 -47.55
N ASP A 393 9.06 7.60 -48.66
CA ASP A 393 9.01 8.94 -49.31
C ASP A 393 7.83 9.80 -48.80
N GLY A 394 7.25 9.43 -47.65
CA GLY A 394 6.10 10.06 -47.03
C GLY A 394 4.82 9.86 -47.84
N GLU A 395 4.01 10.92 -47.97
CA GLU A 395 2.79 10.93 -48.80
C GLU A 395 3.04 10.62 -50.29
N LYS A 396 4.30 10.49 -50.73
CA LYS A 396 4.68 10.21 -52.11
C LYS A 396 4.82 8.72 -52.40
N ASN A 397 4.68 7.86 -51.40
CA ASN A 397 4.72 6.40 -51.55
C ASN A 397 3.71 5.92 -52.63
N GLY A 398 4.21 5.17 -53.60
CA GLY A 398 3.46 4.62 -54.73
C GLY A 398 3.00 5.63 -55.79
N LYS A 399 3.56 6.85 -55.82
CA LYS A 399 3.32 7.83 -56.90
C LYS A 399 4.33 7.65 -58.04
N HIS A 400 3.88 7.87 -59.27
CA HIS A 400 4.70 7.72 -60.47
C HIS A 400 5.91 8.68 -60.46
N GLY A 401 7.13 8.14 -60.56
CA GLY A 401 8.39 8.89 -60.49
C GLY A 401 9.09 8.86 -59.11
N TRP A 402 8.47 8.25 -58.10
CA TRP A 402 9.05 8.03 -56.76
C TRP A 402 9.38 6.55 -56.59
N ARG A 403 10.49 6.26 -55.90
CA ARG A 403 11.09 4.92 -55.89
C ARG A 403 10.51 4.04 -54.78
N CYS A 404 9.84 4.64 -53.79
CA CYS A 404 9.16 3.91 -52.73
C CYS A 404 7.72 3.51 -53.09
N GLY A 405 7.40 2.23 -52.90
CA GLY A 405 6.08 1.64 -53.09
C GLY A 405 5.11 1.98 -51.96
N LYS A 406 3.81 1.70 -52.15
CA LYS A 406 2.77 1.98 -51.13
C LYS A 406 2.90 1.12 -49.87
N ASP A 407 3.68 0.06 -49.95
CA ASP A 407 3.97 -0.89 -48.89
C ASP A 407 5.35 -0.64 -48.26
N CYS A 408 5.95 0.53 -48.49
CA CYS A 408 7.29 0.90 -48.02
C CYS A 408 8.36 -0.11 -48.44
N LYS A 409 8.18 -0.64 -49.65
CA LYS A 409 9.12 -1.50 -50.37
C LYS A 409 9.49 -0.85 -51.70
N TRP A 410 10.69 -1.10 -52.18
CA TRP A 410 11.19 -0.50 -53.41
C TRP A 410 10.32 -0.88 -54.62
N ALA A 411 9.70 0.11 -55.25
CA ALA A 411 8.73 -0.10 -56.33
C ALA A 411 9.38 -0.46 -57.67
N SER A 412 10.66 -0.12 -57.90
CA SER A 412 11.41 -0.44 -59.13
C SER A 412 12.91 -0.19 -58.97
N GLY A 413 13.72 -1.25 -58.81
CA GLY A 413 15.19 -1.19 -58.79
C GLY A 413 15.73 -0.39 -57.61
N GLY A 414 16.08 -1.08 -56.52
CA GLY A 414 16.69 -0.47 -55.33
C GLY A 414 18.01 0.28 -55.65
N PRO A 415 18.64 0.88 -54.63
CA PRO A 415 19.93 1.58 -54.77
C PRO A 415 20.97 0.71 -55.49
N VAL A 416 21.72 1.35 -56.38
CA VAL A 416 22.62 0.68 -57.34
C VAL A 416 24.07 1.07 -57.04
N CYS A 417 24.75 0.17 -56.32
CA CYS A 417 26.12 0.37 -55.92
C CYS A 417 27.07 0.57 -57.12
N GLY A 418 27.77 1.69 -57.13
CA GLY A 418 28.73 2.09 -58.17
C GLY A 418 28.18 3.13 -59.15
N ASN A 419 27.04 3.74 -58.89
CA ASN A 419 26.48 4.79 -59.75
C ASN A 419 27.03 6.20 -59.41
N GLY A 420 27.81 6.31 -58.32
CA GLY A 420 28.47 7.54 -57.89
C GLY A 420 27.57 8.48 -57.09
N VAL A 421 26.43 7.98 -56.60
CA VAL A 421 25.49 8.70 -55.73
C VAL A 421 25.19 7.82 -54.53
N SER A 422 25.52 8.29 -53.33
CA SER A 422 25.23 7.53 -52.11
C SER A 422 23.74 7.56 -51.79
N GLU A 423 23.08 6.41 -51.94
CA GLU A 423 21.64 6.21 -51.75
C GLU A 423 21.38 5.13 -50.69
N TRP A 424 20.61 5.41 -49.64
CA TRP A 424 20.34 4.45 -48.56
C TRP A 424 19.72 3.12 -49.09
N PRO A 425 20.23 1.92 -48.72
CA PRO A 425 21.08 1.60 -47.57
C PRO A 425 22.58 1.52 -47.90
N GLU A 426 23.04 2.14 -48.99
CA GLU A 426 24.47 2.31 -49.24
C GLU A 426 25.03 3.33 -48.24
N GLU A 427 26.11 2.96 -47.57
CA GLU A 427 26.78 3.83 -46.60
C GLU A 427 27.74 4.81 -47.31
N CYS A 428 28.07 4.52 -48.57
CA CYS A 428 28.92 5.31 -49.46
C CYS A 428 28.75 4.82 -50.92
N ASP A 429 29.09 5.63 -51.92
CA ASP A 429 29.23 5.19 -53.32
C ASP A 429 30.18 6.13 -54.09
N ASP A 430 31.45 5.73 -54.21
CA ASP A 430 32.49 6.49 -54.92
C ASP A 430 32.46 6.24 -56.45
N GLY A 431 31.47 5.48 -56.94
CA GLY A 431 31.37 5.05 -58.33
C GLY A 431 32.03 3.70 -58.60
N ALA A 432 31.56 3.02 -59.65
CA ALA A 432 31.90 1.62 -59.96
C ALA A 432 33.40 1.36 -60.16
N ASP A 433 34.15 2.37 -60.60
CA ASP A 433 35.59 2.27 -60.86
C ASP A 433 36.45 2.54 -59.60
N LEU A 434 35.86 3.10 -58.54
CA LEU A 434 36.56 3.45 -57.29
C LEU A 434 36.19 2.53 -56.13
N ASN A 435 34.93 2.08 -56.02
CA ASN A 435 34.46 1.24 -54.91
C ASN A 435 35.33 -0.02 -54.69
N GLY A 436 35.83 -0.17 -53.46
CA GLY A 436 36.70 -1.26 -53.00
C GLY A 436 38.15 -1.23 -53.52
N THR A 437 38.56 -0.17 -54.20
CA THR A 437 39.98 0.16 -54.37
C THR A 437 40.58 0.68 -53.06
N PRO A 438 41.91 0.65 -52.86
CA PRO A 438 42.54 1.22 -51.66
C PRO A 438 42.29 2.73 -51.47
N ALA A 439 42.00 3.45 -52.55
CA ALA A 439 41.73 4.89 -52.55
C ALA A 439 40.26 5.25 -52.25
N SER A 440 39.35 4.27 -52.29
CA SER A 440 37.95 4.46 -51.95
C SER A 440 37.71 4.14 -50.48
N HIS A 441 36.97 5.04 -49.82
CA HIS A 441 36.47 4.83 -48.46
C HIS A 441 35.33 3.80 -48.41
N CYS A 442 34.89 3.37 -49.59
CA CYS A 442 33.80 2.46 -49.81
C CYS A 442 34.26 1.05 -50.22
N THR A 443 33.54 0.01 -49.80
CA THR A 443 33.74 -1.37 -50.27
C THR A 443 33.10 -1.57 -51.66
N ARG A 444 33.41 -2.70 -52.33
CA ARG A 444 32.74 -3.09 -53.60
C ARG A 444 31.23 -3.33 -53.45
N ASN A 445 30.73 -3.39 -52.21
CA ASN A 445 29.32 -3.58 -51.88
C ASN A 445 28.70 -2.30 -51.29
N CYS A 446 29.34 -1.14 -51.46
CA CYS A 446 28.82 0.16 -51.04
C CYS A 446 28.54 0.29 -49.53
N THR A 447 29.39 -0.36 -48.74
CA THR A 447 29.49 -0.17 -47.30
C THR A 447 30.76 0.61 -46.99
N LEU A 448 30.75 1.40 -45.92
CA LEU A 448 31.96 2.02 -45.42
C LEU A 448 32.92 0.90 -45.00
N LYS A 449 34.20 1.08 -45.29
CA LYS A 449 35.22 0.17 -44.76
C LYS A 449 35.38 0.44 -43.25
N GLU A 450 34.61 -0.26 -42.43
CA GLU A 450 34.75 -0.25 -40.96
C GLU A 450 36.18 -0.64 -40.53
N PRO A 451 36.84 0.12 -39.65
CA PRO A 451 38.14 -0.24 -39.08
C PRO A 451 37.99 -1.16 -37.86
N CYS A 452 38.54 -2.38 -37.94
CA CYS A 452 38.60 -3.31 -36.81
C CYS A 452 39.60 -2.83 -35.73
N GLY A 453 39.11 -2.41 -34.56
CA GLY A 453 39.81 -2.47 -33.26
C GLY A 453 40.97 -1.47 -33.02
N LEU A 454 41.08 -0.99 -31.76
CA LEU A 454 42.21 -0.18 -31.28
C LEU A 454 43.56 -0.91 -31.52
N PRO A 455 44.66 -0.22 -31.88
CA PRO A 455 44.85 1.22 -31.90
C PRO A 455 44.37 1.85 -33.21
N ARG A 456 43.89 3.10 -33.14
CA ARG A 456 43.55 3.88 -34.34
C ARG A 456 44.78 3.90 -35.25
N PRO A 457 44.69 3.46 -36.52
CA PRO A 457 45.69 3.84 -37.49
C PRO A 457 45.60 5.37 -37.68
N PRO A 458 46.74 6.06 -37.80
CA PRO A 458 46.78 7.50 -38.01
C PRO A 458 45.92 7.90 -39.20
N VAL A 459 45.11 8.94 -39.05
CA VAL A 459 44.21 9.42 -40.11
C VAL A 459 44.80 10.63 -40.81
N CYS A 460 45.50 10.34 -41.90
CA CYS A 460 46.13 11.36 -42.70
C CYS A 460 45.13 12.34 -43.32
N GLY A 461 45.24 13.63 -42.97
CA GLY A 461 44.41 14.74 -43.44
C GLY A 461 43.38 15.24 -42.43
N ASN A 462 43.50 14.90 -41.15
CA ASN A 462 42.59 15.35 -40.09
C ASN A 462 43.07 16.63 -39.37
N GLY A 463 44.26 17.14 -39.70
CA GLY A 463 44.87 18.34 -39.15
C GLY A 463 45.65 18.13 -37.85
N VAL A 464 45.88 16.87 -37.47
CA VAL A 464 46.58 16.47 -36.24
C VAL A 464 47.68 15.48 -36.62
N VAL A 465 48.93 15.75 -36.23
CA VAL A 465 50.06 14.85 -36.50
C VAL A 465 50.10 13.74 -35.43
N GLU A 466 49.76 12.51 -35.82
CA GLU A 466 49.71 11.36 -34.92
C GLU A 466 51.02 10.52 -34.99
N TYR A 467 51.96 10.79 -34.05
CA TYR A 467 53.26 10.11 -33.94
C TYR A 467 53.11 8.63 -33.51
N PRO A 468 53.93 7.67 -34.00
CA PRO A 468 55.14 7.80 -34.85
C PRO A 468 54.90 7.70 -36.36
N ASP A 469 53.65 7.48 -36.78
CA ASP A 469 53.32 6.97 -38.10
C ASP A 469 52.93 8.09 -39.09
N GLU A 470 52.66 9.31 -38.61
CA GLU A 470 52.54 10.53 -39.42
C GLU A 470 53.70 11.48 -39.17
N GLU A 471 54.33 11.95 -40.26
CA GLU A 471 55.39 12.95 -40.17
C GLU A 471 54.81 14.37 -40.18
N CYS A 472 53.64 14.56 -40.80
CA CYS A 472 52.94 15.84 -40.89
C CYS A 472 51.46 15.68 -41.33
N ASP A 473 50.59 16.63 -40.98
CA ASP A 473 49.16 16.64 -41.33
C ASP A 473 48.62 18.08 -41.44
N ASP A 474 48.39 18.58 -42.66
CA ASP A 474 47.82 19.90 -42.96
C ASP A 474 46.28 19.87 -43.09
N GLY A 475 45.62 18.82 -42.58
CA GLY A 475 44.19 18.61 -42.72
C GLY A 475 43.80 18.26 -44.15
N TYR A 476 42.62 18.74 -44.57
CA TYR A 476 42.11 18.53 -45.94
C TYR A 476 43.04 19.07 -47.05
N LEU A 477 44.07 19.86 -46.69
CA LEU A 477 45.04 20.43 -47.61
C LEU A 477 46.15 19.46 -48.02
N ASN A 478 46.27 18.28 -47.40
CA ASN A 478 47.31 17.30 -47.73
C ASN A 478 47.35 16.98 -49.23
N GLY A 479 48.55 17.07 -49.84
CA GLY A 479 48.74 16.85 -51.26
C GLY A 479 48.33 18.02 -52.18
N MET A 480 47.62 19.03 -51.67
CA MET A 480 47.23 20.21 -52.45
C MET A 480 48.43 21.18 -52.66
N PRO A 481 48.36 22.08 -53.67
CA PRO A 481 49.37 23.13 -53.86
C PRO A 481 49.43 24.06 -52.64
N GLY A 482 50.61 24.17 -52.01
CA GLY A 482 50.82 24.97 -50.80
C GLY A 482 50.87 24.15 -49.49
N SER A 483 50.40 22.90 -49.49
CA SER A 483 50.61 21.96 -48.37
C SER A 483 52.04 21.41 -48.37
N ASN A 484 52.62 21.32 -47.18
CA ASN A 484 53.94 20.74 -46.94
C ASN A 484 53.88 19.21 -46.72
N CYS A 485 52.66 18.66 -46.68
CA CYS A 485 52.39 17.23 -46.56
C CYS A 485 51.97 16.58 -47.87
N THR A 486 52.42 15.35 -48.07
CA THR A 486 51.89 14.46 -49.11
C THR A 486 50.52 13.92 -48.69
N THR A 487 49.79 13.31 -49.62
CA THR A 487 48.56 12.56 -49.33
C THR A 487 48.79 11.29 -48.49
N GLU A 488 50.04 10.99 -48.15
CA GLU A 488 50.45 9.87 -47.29
C GLU A 488 51.06 10.37 -45.97
N CYS A 489 50.81 11.63 -45.60
CA CYS A 489 51.27 12.25 -44.35
C CYS A 489 52.77 12.15 -44.09
N ARG A 490 53.51 12.28 -45.20
CA ARG A 490 54.94 12.49 -45.19
C ARG A 490 55.20 13.92 -45.56
N HIS A 491 56.23 14.51 -44.97
CA HIS A 491 56.72 15.77 -45.50
C HIS A 491 57.07 15.57 -46.97
N LYS A 492 56.64 16.50 -47.83
CA LYS A 492 57.12 16.54 -49.21
C LYS A 492 58.63 16.71 -49.13
N ARG A 493 59.38 15.60 -49.24
CA ARG A 493 60.83 15.63 -49.42
C ARG A 493 61.04 16.47 -50.65
N GLY A 494 61.56 17.68 -50.44
CA GLY A 494 61.77 18.64 -51.50
C GLY A 494 62.38 17.90 -52.68
N CYS A 495 61.80 18.08 -53.86
CA CYS A 495 62.48 17.79 -55.10
C CYS A 495 63.79 18.57 -55.07
N SER A 496 64.83 17.94 -54.54
CA SER A 496 66.21 18.21 -54.91
C SER A 496 66.34 17.64 -56.30
N HIS A 497 65.84 18.36 -57.31
CA HIS A 497 66.35 18.33 -58.68
C HIS A 497 65.69 19.46 -59.47
N LYS A 498 66.54 20.45 -59.79
CA LYS A 498 66.41 21.55 -60.76
C LYS A 498 65.11 21.60 -61.59
N GLY A 499 64.35 22.67 -61.40
CA GLY A 499 63.60 23.32 -62.47
C GLY A 499 62.10 23.46 -62.22
N CYS A 500 61.70 24.56 -61.58
CA CYS A 500 60.52 25.32 -61.98
C CYS A 500 60.75 26.79 -61.58
N HIS A 501 60.58 27.66 -62.57
CA HIS A 501 60.95 29.08 -62.57
C HIS A 501 59.81 29.98 -62.08
N GLY A 502 60.21 31.09 -61.46
CA GLY A 502 59.49 32.37 -61.47
C GLY A 502 58.66 32.63 -60.21
N GLY A 503 58.92 33.65 -59.41
CA GLY A 503 59.85 34.76 -59.48
C GLY A 503 59.36 35.88 -58.58
N VAL A 504 60.31 36.65 -58.05
CA VAL A 504 60.26 38.06 -57.58
C VAL A 504 59.30 38.39 -56.41
N ASP A 505 59.66 39.10 -55.34
CA ASP A 505 60.86 39.80 -54.86
C ASP A 505 60.59 40.09 -53.36
N GLY A 506 61.48 39.75 -52.41
CA GLY A 506 62.52 40.63 -51.86
C GLY A 506 62.12 41.09 -50.44
N GLY A 507 62.90 41.05 -49.37
CA GLY A 507 64.31 40.74 -49.11
C GLY A 507 64.68 41.49 -47.81
N GLY A 508 65.33 40.81 -46.85
CA GLY A 508 65.87 41.46 -45.65
C GLY A 508 66.20 40.49 -44.52
N GLY A 509 67.41 39.95 -44.52
CA GLY A 509 67.90 38.99 -43.53
C GLY A 509 68.33 39.61 -42.19
N GLY A 510 68.28 38.79 -41.13
CA GLY A 510 68.86 39.05 -39.82
C GLY A 510 68.90 37.78 -38.97
N ASN A 511 70.07 37.47 -38.42
CA ASN A 511 70.46 36.27 -37.67
C ASN A 511 69.53 35.84 -36.52
N GLY A 512 69.37 34.52 -36.38
CA GLY A 512 69.61 33.76 -35.15
C GLY A 512 68.83 34.16 -33.89
N GLY A 513 67.69 33.52 -33.69
CA GLY A 513 67.00 33.43 -32.40
C GLY A 513 65.89 32.39 -32.51
N GLN A 514 65.83 31.45 -31.57
CA GLN A 514 64.71 30.52 -31.43
C GLN A 514 63.41 31.32 -31.44
N THR A 515 62.53 31.05 -32.41
CA THR A 515 61.16 31.55 -32.38
C THR A 515 60.26 30.37 -32.07
N ASP A 516 59.83 30.30 -30.82
CA ASP A 516 58.58 29.65 -30.47
C ASP A 516 57.45 30.20 -31.39
N PRO A 517 56.44 29.40 -31.76
CA PRO A 517 55.32 29.90 -32.55
C PRO A 517 54.62 31.06 -31.80
N PRO A 518 54.01 32.03 -32.52
CA PRO A 518 53.42 33.20 -31.90
C PRO A 518 52.24 32.77 -31.00
N PRO A 519 52.09 33.35 -29.80
CA PRO A 519 51.05 32.96 -28.87
C PRO A 519 49.68 33.39 -29.39
N ARG A 520 48.69 32.54 -29.12
CA ARG A 520 47.33 32.71 -29.58
C ARG A 520 46.48 33.00 -28.36
N CYS A 521 46.03 34.25 -28.25
CA CYS A 521 44.95 34.63 -27.37
C CYS A 521 43.81 33.62 -27.49
N GLY A 522 43.53 32.90 -26.39
CA GLY A 522 42.57 31.82 -26.27
C GLY A 522 43.16 30.42 -26.00
N ASP A 523 44.47 30.29 -25.78
CA ASP A 523 45.07 28.98 -25.44
C ASP A 523 44.98 28.63 -23.94
N GLY A 524 44.38 29.52 -23.13
CA GLY A 524 44.19 29.34 -21.69
C GLY A 524 45.43 29.67 -20.85
N LYS A 525 46.47 30.29 -21.43
CA LYS A 525 47.67 30.77 -20.73
C LYS A 525 47.88 32.24 -21.02
N VAL A 526 48.31 32.99 -20.00
CA VAL A 526 48.61 34.42 -20.16
C VAL A 526 50.06 34.60 -20.59
N ASP A 527 50.28 34.80 -21.89
CA ASP A 527 51.60 35.05 -22.47
C ASP A 527 51.98 36.53 -22.43
N ALA A 528 52.28 37.03 -21.22
CA ALA A 528 52.58 38.44 -20.96
C ALA A 528 53.73 39.00 -21.83
N SER A 529 54.70 38.17 -22.22
CA SER A 529 55.81 38.52 -23.12
C SER A 529 55.37 38.85 -24.55
N ALA A 530 54.15 38.48 -24.94
CA ALA A 530 53.56 38.79 -26.25
C ALA A 530 52.40 39.78 -26.19
N GLY A 531 52.18 40.41 -25.02
CA GLY A 531 51.23 41.50 -24.86
C GLY A 531 49.84 41.09 -24.36
N GLU A 532 49.65 39.86 -23.92
CA GLU A 532 48.42 39.41 -23.26
C GLU A 532 48.39 39.85 -21.79
N GLU A 533 47.23 40.29 -21.34
CA GLU A 533 46.99 40.71 -19.95
C GLU A 533 46.08 39.74 -19.18
N CYS A 534 45.37 38.88 -19.92
CA CYS A 534 44.47 37.84 -19.45
C CYS A 534 44.24 36.83 -20.58
N ASP A 535 43.88 35.59 -20.25
CA ASP A 535 43.51 34.54 -21.19
C ASP A 535 42.62 33.51 -20.46
N GLU A 536 41.34 33.45 -20.82
CA GLU A 536 40.35 32.53 -20.25
C GLU A 536 40.00 31.37 -21.21
N GLY A 537 40.76 31.22 -22.31
CA GLY A 537 40.50 30.27 -23.39
C GLY A 537 39.66 30.84 -24.55
N ASP A 538 39.80 30.25 -25.74
CA ASP A 538 39.22 30.68 -27.02
C ASP A 538 37.68 30.82 -26.94
N SER A 539 37.04 29.99 -26.11
CA SER A 539 35.58 29.96 -25.95
C SER A 539 35.04 31.04 -25.01
N ASN A 540 35.89 31.63 -24.17
CA ASN A 540 35.49 32.49 -23.05
C ASN A 540 35.93 33.94 -23.23
N ASN A 541 37.07 34.19 -23.88
CA ASN A 541 37.56 35.54 -24.13
C ASN A 541 36.53 36.39 -24.91
N GLY A 542 36.18 37.56 -24.37
CA GLY A 542 35.24 38.49 -24.99
C GLY A 542 33.77 38.29 -24.66
N LYS A 543 33.40 37.25 -23.90
CA LYS A 543 32.02 37.08 -23.40
C LYS A 543 31.66 38.18 -22.39
N ASP A 544 30.37 38.45 -22.23
CA ASP A 544 29.88 39.54 -21.36
C ASP A 544 30.30 39.38 -19.89
N TRP A 545 30.46 38.13 -19.44
CA TRP A 545 30.92 37.77 -18.10
C TRP A 545 32.45 37.57 -18.00
N SER A 546 33.17 37.54 -19.12
CA SER A 546 34.63 37.39 -19.14
C SER A 546 35.30 38.68 -18.71
N ALA A 547 36.28 38.58 -17.80
CA ALA A 547 37.14 39.70 -17.41
C ALA A 547 38.14 40.05 -18.53
N CYS A 548 38.22 39.18 -19.54
CA CYS A 548 39.09 39.29 -20.69
C CYS A 548 38.32 39.69 -21.96
N THR A 549 38.89 40.61 -22.74
CA THR A 549 38.38 40.92 -24.08
C THR A 549 38.74 39.80 -25.06
N ALA A 550 38.08 39.75 -26.21
CA ALA A 550 38.40 38.82 -27.29
C ALA A 550 39.83 39.01 -27.87
N SER A 551 40.56 40.02 -27.40
CA SER A 551 41.95 40.30 -27.79
C SER A 551 42.93 40.20 -26.60
N CYS A 552 42.54 39.48 -25.55
CA CYS A 552 43.39 39.18 -24.39
C CYS A 552 43.88 40.42 -23.63
N LYS A 553 43.02 41.44 -23.57
CA LYS A 553 43.16 42.65 -22.72
C LYS A 553 42.13 42.63 -21.60
N LYS A 554 42.50 43.09 -20.42
CA LYS A 554 41.53 43.23 -19.32
C LYS A 554 40.51 44.29 -19.68
N LYS A 555 39.22 44.00 -19.49
CA LYS A 555 38.17 45.02 -19.64
C LYS A 555 38.35 46.07 -18.53
N GLY A 556 38.80 47.27 -18.91
CA GLY A 556 39.01 48.37 -17.97
C GLY A 556 37.69 48.92 -17.43
N GLY A 557 37.59 49.06 -16.11
CA GLY A 557 36.61 49.93 -15.48
C GLY A 557 37.32 51.19 -15.01
N GLU A 558 36.79 52.36 -15.36
CA GLU A 558 37.00 53.63 -14.64
C GLU A 558 36.08 54.75 -15.23
N ASP A 559 35.43 55.45 -14.29
CA ASP A 559 35.19 56.90 -14.21
C ASP A 559 33.93 57.61 -14.80
N GLU A 560 33.05 57.97 -13.85
CA GLU A 560 32.27 59.21 -13.63
C GLU A 560 32.15 60.27 -14.76
N ASN A 561 30.92 60.59 -15.19
CA ASN A 561 30.24 61.90 -14.98
C ASN A 561 28.99 62.13 -15.87
N GLY A 562 27.84 62.37 -15.21
CA GLY A 562 26.67 63.19 -15.64
C GLY A 562 25.79 62.66 -16.78
N ASP A 563 24.47 62.87 -16.84
CA ASP A 563 23.48 63.55 -15.99
C ASP A 563 22.08 63.26 -16.63
N ASP A 564 21.03 63.19 -15.79
CA ASP A 564 19.58 63.41 -16.03
C ASP A 564 18.87 62.81 -17.26
N THR A 565 17.68 62.20 -17.23
CA THR A 565 16.50 62.05 -16.34
C THR A 565 15.65 60.93 -17.01
N THR A 566 14.95 59.99 -16.37
CA THR A 566 13.75 60.12 -15.52
C THR A 566 13.44 58.78 -14.82
N SER A 567 13.21 58.84 -13.51
CA SER A 567 12.68 57.78 -12.60
C SER A 567 11.13 57.65 -12.69
N PRO A 568 10.41 56.85 -11.86
CA PRO A 568 10.79 55.75 -10.92
C PRO A 568 9.90 54.47 -11.10
N GLY A 569 10.08 53.29 -10.47
CA GLY A 569 10.92 52.73 -9.41
C GLY A 569 10.65 51.20 -9.32
N GLY A 570 11.34 50.36 -8.54
CA GLY A 570 12.38 50.61 -7.56
C GLY A 570 12.99 49.32 -6.98
N GLY A 571 13.95 49.54 -6.06
CA GLY A 571 14.50 48.58 -5.07
C GLY A 571 15.47 47.54 -5.65
N GLY A 572 16.78 47.53 -5.41
CA GLY A 572 17.56 48.12 -4.32
C GLY A 572 18.56 47.07 -3.82
N GLY A 573 19.63 46.81 -4.59
CA GLY A 573 20.77 45.99 -4.17
C GLY A 573 21.94 46.90 -3.80
N HIS A 574 22.25 47.01 -2.52
CA HIS A 574 23.50 47.60 -2.03
C HIS A 574 24.50 46.48 -1.73
N GLY A 575 25.70 46.61 -2.30
CA GLY A 575 26.81 45.68 -2.12
C GLY A 575 27.61 45.88 -0.83
N GLY A 576 28.60 45.00 -0.65
CA GLY A 576 29.67 45.11 0.34
C GLY A 576 30.67 43.99 0.16
N GLY A 577 31.92 44.33 -0.17
CA GLY A 577 33.01 43.38 -0.35
C GLY A 577 33.47 42.71 0.95
N GLY A 578 33.79 41.43 0.83
CA GLY A 578 34.47 40.59 1.80
C GLY A 578 34.59 39.21 1.16
N GLY A 579 35.81 38.68 1.01
CA GLY A 579 36.06 37.37 0.42
C GLY A 579 35.40 36.26 1.23
N HIS A 580 34.14 35.96 0.89
CA HIS A 580 33.39 34.86 1.46
C HIS A 580 33.05 33.94 0.31
N CYS A 581 33.48 32.69 0.39
CA CYS A 581 33.12 31.74 -0.66
C CYS A 581 31.62 31.54 -0.74
N GLU A 582 31.16 31.36 -1.96
CA GLU A 582 29.79 30.99 -2.23
C GLU A 582 29.49 29.64 -1.58
N THR A 583 28.57 29.65 -0.61
CA THR A 583 28.07 28.45 0.05
C THR A 583 26.93 27.84 -0.76
N CYS A 584 26.75 26.54 -0.68
CA CYS A 584 25.62 25.88 -1.31
C CYS A 584 24.35 26.00 -0.46
N ASN A 585 23.19 26.00 -1.12
CA ASN A 585 21.91 25.89 -0.44
C ASN A 585 21.50 24.41 -0.41
N PRO A 586 21.24 23.80 0.76
CA PRO A 586 20.83 22.41 0.85
C PRO A 586 19.41 22.17 0.30
N ASN A 587 18.61 23.22 0.05
CA ASN A 587 17.35 23.11 -0.66
C ASN A 587 17.60 22.78 -2.14
N PRO A 588 17.07 21.66 -2.68
CA PRO A 588 17.28 21.23 -4.07
C PRO A 588 16.97 22.31 -5.12
N PHE A 589 15.93 23.12 -4.92
CA PHE A 589 15.54 24.18 -5.86
C PHE A 589 16.56 25.32 -5.98
N PHE A 590 17.39 25.49 -4.95
CA PHE A 590 18.40 26.56 -4.88
C PHE A 590 19.82 26.01 -4.81
N ASN A 591 19.98 24.68 -4.90
CA ASN A 591 21.27 24.03 -4.85
C ASN A 591 21.97 24.23 -6.19
N LYS A 592 23.10 24.95 -6.15
CA LYS A 592 23.93 25.23 -7.32
C LYS A 592 25.15 24.31 -7.42
N CYS A 593 25.26 23.29 -6.58
CA CYS A 593 26.27 22.25 -6.73
C CYS A 593 26.05 21.48 -8.04
N THR A 594 27.13 21.09 -8.70
CA THR A 594 27.08 20.24 -9.90
C THR A 594 26.71 18.81 -9.51
N ILE A 595 26.26 18.00 -10.48
CA ILE A 595 25.92 16.58 -10.25
C ILE A 595 27.09 15.74 -9.71
N THR A 596 28.32 16.22 -9.90
CA THR A 596 29.56 15.56 -9.45
C THR A 596 29.94 15.96 -8.01
N THR A 597 29.16 16.85 -7.40
CA THR A 597 29.34 17.35 -6.03
C THR A 597 28.06 17.21 -5.22
N SER A 598 28.17 17.26 -3.89
CA SER A 598 27.01 17.21 -3.00
C SER A 598 27.07 18.36 -2.00
N CYS A 599 25.95 19.05 -1.80
CA CYS A 599 25.87 20.11 -0.79
C CYS A 599 25.84 19.47 0.60
N ILE A 600 26.87 19.70 1.40
CA ILE A 600 26.99 19.11 2.74
C ILE A 600 27.25 20.19 3.79
N GLU A 601 26.74 19.95 4.99
CA GLU A 601 27.03 20.78 6.16
C GLU A 601 28.43 20.44 6.68
N ALA A 602 29.33 21.41 6.61
CA ALA A 602 30.70 21.32 7.09
C ALA A 602 30.80 21.85 8.54
N PRO A 603 31.98 21.71 9.20
CA PRO A 603 32.21 22.31 10.52
C PRO A 603 31.84 23.80 10.52
N HIS A 604 31.29 24.29 11.62
CA HIS A 604 30.77 25.66 11.78
C HIS A 604 29.40 25.95 11.12
N LYS A 605 28.62 24.92 10.75
CA LYS A 605 27.25 25.04 10.20
C LYS A 605 27.17 25.79 8.87
N GLN A 606 28.22 25.69 8.06
CA GLN A 606 28.26 26.26 6.71
C GLN A 606 28.16 25.13 5.69
N ASN A 607 27.42 25.39 4.60
CA ASN A 607 27.15 24.41 3.57
C ASN A 607 28.06 24.61 2.37
N TYR A 608 28.76 23.55 1.96
CA TYR A 608 29.69 23.60 0.83
C TYR A 608 29.43 22.46 -0.16
N CYS A 609 29.71 22.69 -1.45
CA CYS A 609 29.71 21.63 -2.43
C CYS A 609 30.94 20.76 -2.23
N ALA A 610 30.75 19.49 -1.89
CA ALA A 610 31.82 18.54 -1.68
C ALA A 610 31.95 17.55 -2.83
N CYS A 611 33.18 17.31 -3.27
CA CYS A 611 33.51 16.27 -4.22
C CYS A 611 33.31 14.86 -3.62
N ARG A 612 33.17 13.86 -4.51
CA ARG A 612 33.28 12.44 -4.16
C ARG A 612 34.65 12.13 -3.56
N ALA A 613 34.74 11.13 -2.67
CA ALA A 613 36.00 10.77 -2.04
C ALA A 613 37.04 10.35 -3.10
N GLY A 614 38.25 10.92 -3.04
CA GLY A 614 39.32 10.67 -4.01
C GLY A 614 39.26 11.52 -5.28
N TYR A 615 38.31 12.47 -5.37
CA TYR A 615 38.16 13.38 -6.50
C TYR A 615 38.34 14.85 -6.08
N ARG A 616 38.85 15.66 -7.01
CA ARG A 616 39.04 17.11 -6.90
C ARG A 616 38.47 17.82 -8.14
N ALA A 617 38.47 19.16 -8.10
CA ALA A 617 37.89 19.99 -9.15
C ALA A 617 38.51 19.70 -10.54
N ASN A 618 37.64 19.60 -11.56
CA ASN A 618 38.02 19.39 -12.94
C ASN A 618 38.67 20.64 -13.55
N GLY A 619 39.76 20.48 -14.29
CA GLY A 619 40.45 21.59 -14.98
C GLY A 619 41.14 22.61 -14.08
N LEU A 620 41.18 22.42 -12.75
CA LEU A 620 41.85 23.32 -11.80
C LEU A 620 43.17 22.77 -11.29
N LEU A 621 44.16 23.65 -11.10
CA LEU A 621 45.38 23.32 -10.37
C LEU A 621 45.03 22.96 -8.91
N PRO A 622 45.69 21.98 -8.27
CA PRO A 622 45.37 21.56 -6.90
C PRO A 622 45.36 22.69 -5.86
N THR A 623 46.12 23.76 -6.10
CA THR A 623 46.27 24.92 -5.23
C THR A 623 45.33 26.08 -5.53
N ASP A 624 44.46 25.96 -6.55
CA ASP A 624 43.47 26.97 -6.91
C ASP A 624 42.54 27.27 -5.73
N GLN A 625 42.24 28.55 -5.49
CA GLN A 625 41.46 28.95 -4.31
C GLN A 625 39.98 28.53 -4.37
N ARG A 626 39.47 28.15 -5.55
CA ARG A 626 38.12 27.63 -5.73
C ARG A 626 37.97 26.18 -5.26
N GLN A 627 39.06 25.54 -4.82
CA GLN A 627 39.03 24.24 -4.15
C GLN A 627 39.85 24.25 -2.86
N PHE A 628 39.39 23.52 -1.85
CA PHE A 628 40.05 23.45 -0.55
C PHE A 628 39.61 22.21 0.23
N ARG A 629 40.36 21.86 1.27
CA ARG A 629 39.93 20.89 2.29
C ARG A 629 39.75 21.59 3.62
N LEU A 630 38.88 21.07 4.48
CA LEU A 630 38.65 21.61 5.83
C LEU A 630 39.23 20.68 6.90
N LYS A 631 39.54 21.23 8.08
CA LYS A 631 39.81 20.43 9.29
C LYS A 631 38.48 19.83 9.78
N PHE A 632 38.02 18.78 9.10
CA PHE A 632 36.76 18.10 9.39
C PHE A 632 37.04 16.67 9.90
N PRO A 633 36.92 16.43 11.22
CA PRO A 633 37.18 15.12 11.81
C PRO A 633 36.41 13.98 11.11
N GLY A 634 37.14 13.01 10.56
CA GLY A 634 36.58 11.87 9.82
C GLY A 634 36.21 12.14 8.36
N GLN A 635 36.44 13.36 7.85
CA GLN A 635 36.20 13.79 6.46
C GLN A 635 37.38 14.63 5.94
N GLU A 636 38.58 14.49 6.52
CA GLU A 636 39.77 15.30 6.19
C GLU A 636 40.26 15.11 4.76
N TYR A 637 39.82 14.03 4.11
CA TYR A 637 40.10 13.68 2.72
C TYR A 637 39.21 14.40 1.69
N ARG A 638 38.15 15.05 2.15
CA ARG A 638 37.11 15.59 1.26
C ARG A 638 37.53 16.94 0.71
N VAL A 639 37.42 17.08 -0.61
CA VAL A 639 37.63 18.35 -1.32
C VAL A 639 36.30 19.08 -1.45
N PHE A 640 36.33 20.37 -1.17
CA PHE A 640 35.21 21.31 -1.29
C PHE A 640 35.47 22.29 -2.41
N VAL A 641 34.42 22.68 -3.13
CA VAL A 641 34.47 23.59 -4.27
C VAL A 641 33.34 24.62 -4.21
N ALA A 642 33.49 25.71 -4.96
CA ALA A 642 32.40 26.65 -5.18
C ALA A 642 31.25 26.01 -5.98
N PRO A 643 30.00 26.50 -5.86
CA PRO A 643 28.89 26.05 -6.67
C PRO A 643 29.18 26.19 -8.17
N GLY A 644 28.68 25.26 -8.98
CA GLY A 644 28.94 25.20 -10.42
C GLY A 644 30.28 24.59 -10.85
N ILE A 645 31.17 24.22 -9.92
CA ILE A 645 32.43 23.54 -10.23
C ILE A 645 32.23 22.02 -10.23
N GLU A 646 32.69 21.35 -11.28
CA GLU A 646 32.66 19.89 -11.40
C GLU A 646 33.86 19.23 -10.71
N CYS A 647 33.65 18.06 -10.08
CA CYS A 647 34.68 17.29 -9.39
C CYS A 647 34.87 15.88 -9.96
N ASP A 648 35.44 15.78 -11.16
CA ASP A 648 35.70 14.50 -11.84
C ASP A 648 37.19 14.19 -12.06
N THR A 649 38.10 15.03 -11.56
CA THR A 649 39.54 14.73 -11.62
C THR A 649 39.96 13.88 -10.42
N LEU A 650 40.55 12.72 -10.69
CA LEU A 650 41.14 11.88 -9.64
C LEU A 650 42.29 12.59 -8.93
N CYS A 651 42.31 12.48 -7.62
CA CYS A 651 43.46 12.89 -6.82
C CYS A 651 44.66 11.95 -7.05
N THR A 652 45.85 12.48 -6.83
CA THR A 652 47.15 11.80 -6.88
C THR A 652 47.15 10.57 -5.97
N ASN A 653 46.47 10.67 -4.82
CA ASN A 653 46.11 9.52 -3.99
C ASN A 653 44.58 9.45 -3.83
N PRO A 654 43.89 8.63 -4.64
CA PRO A 654 42.43 8.60 -4.67
C PRO A 654 41.84 7.65 -3.60
N HIS A 655 42.66 7.02 -2.76
CA HIS A 655 42.20 6.01 -1.82
C HIS A 655 41.58 6.66 -0.56
N PRO A 656 40.38 6.24 -0.11
CA PRO A 656 39.73 6.83 1.05
C PRO A 656 40.60 6.73 2.32
N GLY A 657 40.90 7.88 2.93
CA GLY A 657 41.74 7.96 4.13
C GLY A 657 42.43 9.33 4.26
N PRO A 658 43.09 9.64 5.39
CA PRO A 658 43.69 10.95 5.66
C PRO A 658 44.76 11.38 4.64
N GLU A 659 45.31 10.42 3.89
CA GLU A 659 46.30 10.61 2.82
C GLU A 659 45.68 10.97 1.46
N SER A 660 44.35 10.99 1.34
CA SER A 660 43.67 11.27 0.08
C SER A 660 43.60 12.76 -0.23
N CYS A 661 43.82 13.11 -1.49
CA CYS A 661 43.71 14.48 -2.01
C CYS A 661 44.56 15.52 -1.26
N GLN A 662 45.70 15.12 -0.69
CA GLN A 662 46.58 16.02 0.06
C GLN A 662 47.24 17.11 -0.78
N GLU A 663 47.25 16.97 -2.11
CA GLU A 663 47.67 18.04 -3.02
C GLU A 663 46.74 19.27 -2.95
N VAL A 664 45.51 19.10 -2.44
CA VAL A 664 44.58 20.20 -2.19
C VAL A 664 44.80 20.75 -0.76
N PRO A 665 45.11 22.06 -0.61
CA PRO A 665 45.49 22.63 0.66
C PRO A 665 44.32 22.64 1.67
N VAL A 666 44.66 22.40 2.94
CA VAL A 666 43.72 22.54 4.06
C VAL A 666 43.59 24.00 4.45
N ARG A 667 42.36 24.48 4.63
CA ARG A 667 42.03 25.83 5.11
C ARG A 667 41.15 25.74 6.36
N GLU A 668 41.06 26.84 7.11
CA GLU A 668 40.20 26.91 8.30
C GLU A 668 38.73 27.16 7.92
N ASP A 669 38.56 27.97 6.89
CA ASP A 669 37.32 28.32 6.22
C ASP A 669 37.58 28.48 4.72
N CYS A 670 36.53 28.85 4.01
CA CYS A 670 36.63 29.39 2.67
C CYS A 670 36.77 30.92 2.77
#